data_AF-A0A316ZCT8-F1
#
_entry.id   AF-A0A316ZCT8-F1
#
_cell.length_a   1.000
_cell.length_b   1.000
_cell.length_c   1.000
_cell.angle_alpha   90.00
_cell.angle_beta   90.00
_cell.angle_gamma   90.00
#
_symmetry.space_group_name_H-M   'P 1'
#
loop_
_entity.id
_entity.type
_entity.pdbx_description
1 polymer ?
#
loop_
_entity_poly.entity_id
_entity_poly.type
_entity_poly.pdbx_seq_one_letter_code
_entity_poly.pdbx_strand_id
1 'polypeptide(L)'
;MVHSLHATLLRPAAAWARQAVRPRVVLAAAAVRASSSSAPAAAAPAPAPAVAAAPVAEPVAPATGTDAAAEAEPKPKRGRPPGERARKNAANAAALEGSLEDIAGARAAFEKHPHWTFALHHFEQLREQRRKEHEDSGDTEPIDRVSPGEAQALRELGVPRVKQFRRVPMSIFRELQRGGYEPERIVEVLQYFDANNRSMPPDLYRHSMTGRISASATRVRRLPRQPPPPPPELGPVLHADPYDNFPEHMPPLDQWRHELEPKILGYLGKGRYFVRSRSLAERIVEEMDLDGKQGVTVVEAYAGVGSVTRLLLDHPAVDKVLAMEDNPSMLSFLERLKTDETLSRGLPGDRLYIEKGNAYRWTTYERMRRAGAFDHLQDPAAVQDGGFVMGPVSPRSHDAPDWQKPSSIIFLCHLPNSVHGEQLYAQLVAAVASRGWLFQYGRVKMVVLCSEALALRALAQPGTKHRHKLGVTTQTLTDVREAVEPSELTPLASHIYPCPLSKELLSAEKVDSLERDRAAESRQHRADYRLRKSLIVVEPKAQPLLVTREMEAFEHMVRNTFVLRSQPIRISMEHLAPGAINVLRKLHPDHPDMQDRQDEAINPDTPVWSLTIKQWVALSKAYDKWPFRPKMLLDEFSVFKERSMNRQK
;
A
#
# COMPACT_ATOMS: atom_id res chain seq x y z
N MET A 1 45.19 -20.14 29.66
CA MET A 1 45.65 -20.84 30.87
C MET A 1 45.45 -19.92 32.07
N VAL A 2 44.57 -20.38 32.97
CA VAL A 2 44.26 -20.00 34.37
C VAL A 2 45.04 -18.86 35.04
N HIS A 3 44.30 -17.91 35.64
CA HIS A 3 44.51 -17.24 36.95
C HIS A 3 43.09 -16.83 37.43
N SER A 4 42.46 -17.48 38.41
CA SER A 4 42.60 -17.38 39.87
C SER A 4 42.27 -15.99 40.46
N LEU A 5 41.18 -15.92 41.25
CA LEU A 5 41.09 -15.38 42.63
C LEU A 5 39.60 -15.36 43.07
N HIS A 6 39.19 -16.31 43.92
CA HIS A 6 38.93 -16.16 45.38
C HIS A 6 37.70 -15.28 45.71
N ALA A 7 36.58 -15.85 46.13
CA ALA A 7 36.22 -16.35 47.49
C ALA A 7 35.34 -15.31 48.20
N THR A 8 34.16 -15.67 48.73
CA THR A 8 33.87 -15.93 50.16
C THR A 8 32.43 -16.50 50.21
N LEU A 9 32.14 -17.75 50.62
CA LEU A 9 31.96 -18.26 52.01
C LEU A 9 30.87 -17.44 52.76
N LEU A 10 29.77 -17.96 53.31
CA LEU A 10 29.56 -19.15 54.15
C LEU A 10 28.14 -19.72 54.09
N ARG A 11 28.10 -20.98 54.51
CA ARG A 11 27.06 -22.03 54.52
C ARG A 11 26.08 -21.97 55.74
N PRO A 12 25.15 -22.94 55.91
CA PRO A 12 23.79 -22.75 56.43
C PRO A 12 23.48 -23.46 57.77
N ALA A 13 22.26 -23.28 58.29
CA ALA A 13 21.46 -24.23 59.12
C ALA A 13 20.07 -23.59 59.36
N ALA A 14 18.92 -24.17 58.99
CA ALA A 14 18.17 -25.30 59.59
C ALA A 14 17.00 -24.87 60.51
N ALA A 15 15.82 -25.44 60.20
CA ALA A 15 14.74 -25.91 61.10
C ALA A 15 13.57 -25.01 61.59
N TRP A 16 12.37 -25.60 61.40
CA TRP A 16 11.08 -25.50 62.14
C TRP A 16 10.19 -24.25 61.90
N ALA A 17 8.85 -24.29 61.82
CA ALA A 17 7.85 -25.23 62.34
C ALA A 17 6.55 -25.29 61.50
N ARG A 18 5.73 -26.31 61.79
CA ARG A 18 4.41 -26.62 61.24
C ARG A 18 3.32 -25.69 61.81
N GLN A 19 2.33 -25.33 60.99
CA GLN A 19 0.94 -25.22 61.46
C GLN A 19 -0.06 -25.38 60.31
N ALA A 20 -1.04 -26.25 60.53
CA ALA A 20 -2.09 -26.64 59.60
C ALA A 20 -3.37 -25.86 59.89
N VAL A 21 -4.09 -25.45 58.83
CA VAL A 21 -5.54 -25.17 58.89
C VAL A 21 -6.19 -25.66 57.59
N ARG A 22 -7.19 -26.54 57.74
CA ARG A 22 -8.06 -27.09 56.68
C ARG A 22 -9.16 -26.09 56.30
N PRO A 23 -9.76 -26.20 55.11
CA PRO A 23 -11.18 -25.90 54.95
C PRO A 23 -12.00 -27.16 54.69
N ARG A 24 -13.17 -27.18 55.33
CA ARG A 24 -14.23 -28.20 55.30
C ARG A 24 -14.94 -28.21 53.95
N VAL A 25 -15.13 -29.41 53.42
CA VAL A 25 -16.13 -29.74 52.41
C VAL A 25 -17.50 -29.80 53.09
N VAL A 26 -18.49 -29.08 52.57
CA VAL A 26 -19.91 -29.26 52.91
C VAL A 26 -20.62 -29.78 51.66
N LEU A 27 -20.99 -31.05 51.72
CA LEU A 27 -21.93 -31.71 50.84
C LEU A 27 -23.35 -31.44 51.35
N ALA A 28 -24.22 -30.92 50.50
CA ALA A 28 -25.67 -30.95 50.71
C ALA A 28 -26.32 -31.50 49.43
N ALA A 29 -27.08 -32.58 49.62
CA ALA A 29 -27.84 -33.28 48.60
C ALA A 29 -29.20 -32.60 48.37
N ALA A 30 -29.72 -32.69 47.15
CA ALA A 30 -30.92 -33.49 46.82
C ALA A 30 -31.75 -32.90 45.67
N ALA A 31 -32.01 -33.79 44.70
CA ALA A 31 -33.24 -33.96 43.91
C ALA A 31 -33.77 -32.80 43.04
N VAL A 32 -34.02 -33.10 41.76
CA VAL A 32 -35.39 -33.14 41.16
C VAL A 32 -35.35 -33.73 39.74
N ARG A 33 -36.12 -34.81 39.59
CA ARG A 33 -36.91 -35.34 38.46
C ARG A 33 -36.42 -35.25 37.01
N ALA A 34 -36.43 -36.44 36.41
CA ALA A 34 -36.52 -36.71 34.98
C ALA A 34 -37.88 -36.31 34.38
N SER A 35 -37.86 -35.77 33.16
CA SER A 35 -38.93 -35.90 32.17
C SER A 35 -38.40 -35.56 30.76
N SER A 36 -38.40 -36.61 29.92
CA SER A 36 -38.56 -36.67 28.45
C SER A 36 -38.70 -35.37 27.63
N SER A 37 -37.95 -35.25 26.53
CA SER A 37 -38.49 -35.39 25.16
C SER A 37 -37.41 -35.24 24.06
N SER A 38 -37.39 -36.23 23.15
CA SER A 38 -37.05 -36.15 21.71
C SER A 38 -35.87 -35.29 21.23
N ALA A 39 -34.75 -35.96 20.94
CA ALA A 39 -33.74 -35.49 19.98
C ALA A 39 -34.12 -35.97 18.56
N PRO A 40 -34.08 -35.12 17.51
CA PRO A 40 -34.19 -35.58 16.14
C PRO A 40 -32.85 -36.12 15.64
N ALA A 41 -32.93 -37.25 14.94
CA ALA A 41 -31.83 -37.95 14.31
C ALA A 41 -31.11 -37.07 13.26
N ALA A 42 -29.79 -37.02 13.35
CA ALA A 42 -28.94 -36.46 12.32
C ALA A 42 -28.97 -37.37 11.08
N ALA A 43 -29.56 -36.86 9.99
CA ALA A 43 -29.53 -37.49 8.68
C ALA A 43 -28.12 -37.37 8.08
N ALA A 44 -27.55 -38.49 7.66
CA ALA A 44 -26.32 -38.56 6.90
C ALA A 44 -26.51 -37.90 5.52
N PRO A 45 -25.51 -37.16 4.99
CA PRO A 45 -25.62 -36.55 3.67
C PRO A 45 -25.53 -37.60 2.56
N ALA A 46 -26.51 -37.56 1.66
CA ALA A 46 -26.56 -38.37 0.45
C ALA A 46 -25.41 -38.04 -0.52
N PRO A 47 -24.91 -39.01 -1.30
CA PRO A 47 -23.83 -38.80 -2.26
C PRO A 47 -24.27 -37.93 -3.44
N ALA A 48 -23.39 -37.01 -3.84
CA ALA A 48 -23.59 -36.10 -4.97
C ALA A 48 -23.77 -36.88 -6.30
N PRO A 49 -24.65 -36.40 -7.21
CA PRO A 49 -24.89 -37.06 -8.49
C PRO A 49 -23.70 -36.89 -9.44
N ALA A 50 -23.35 -37.99 -10.11
CA ALA A 50 -22.33 -38.08 -11.13
C ALA A 50 -22.65 -37.14 -12.32
N VAL A 51 -21.70 -36.27 -12.65
CA VAL A 51 -21.76 -35.42 -13.85
C VAL A 51 -21.38 -36.28 -15.06
N ALA A 52 -22.34 -36.44 -15.97
CA ALA A 52 -22.17 -37.15 -17.22
C ALA A 52 -21.15 -36.44 -18.13
N ALA A 53 -20.17 -37.21 -18.62
CA ALA A 53 -19.20 -36.76 -19.60
C ALA A 53 -19.85 -36.58 -20.98
N ALA A 54 -19.71 -35.39 -21.57
CA ALA A 54 -20.06 -35.14 -22.97
C ALA A 54 -18.98 -35.69 -23.92
N PRO A 55 -19.34 -36.17 -25.13
CA PRO A 55 -18.43 -36.90 -26.00
C PRO A 55 -17.40 -36.00 -26.69
N VAL A 56 -16.18 -36.52 -26.79
CA VAL A 56 -15.02 -35.99 -27.51
C VAL A 56 -15.29 -35.99 -29.01
N ALA A 57 -15.17 -34.84 -29.66
CA ALA A 57 -15.22 -34.73 -31.11
C ALA A 57 -13.86 -35.09 -31.75
N GLU A 58 -13.90 -35.88 -32.82
CA GLU A 58 -12.75 -36.33 -33.61
C GLU A 58 -12.00 -35.20 -34.33
N PRO A 59 -10.70 -35.37 -34.62
CA PRO A 59 -9.89 -34.36 -35.29
C PRO A 59 -10.06 -34.39 -36.82
N VAL A 60 -10.36 -33.22 -37.40
CA VAL A 60 -10.35 -32.97 -38.84
C VAL A 60 -8.91 -32.71 -39.33
N ALA A 61 -8.52 -33.39 -40.41
CA ALA A 61 -7.21 -33.34 -41.06
C ALA A 61 -6.85 -31.95 -41.64
N PRO A 62 -5.55 -31.62 -41.79
CA PRO A 62 -5.12 -30.31 -42.31
C PRO A 62 -5.10 -30.29 -43.85
N ALA A 63 -5.74 -29.26 -44.42
CA ALA A 63 -5.60 -28.91 -45.83
C ALA A 63 -4.32 -28.11 -46.06
N THR A 64 -3.50 -28.57 -47.00
CA THR A 64 -2.31 -27.92 -47.53
C THR A 64 -2.69 -26.78 -48.48
N GLY A 65 -2.17 -25.57 -48.23
CA GLY A 65 -2.27 -24.44 -49.14
C GLY A 65 -0.98 -23.61 -49.10
N THR A 66 -0.19 -23.75 -50.15
CA THR A 66 1.01 -22.97 -50.46
C THR A 66 0.60 -21.66 -51.12
N ASP A 67 1.06 -20.51 -50.61
CA ASP A 67 1.11 -19.27 -51.38
C ASP A 67 2.41 -18.50 -51.10
N ALA A 68 3.11 -18.20 -52.20
CA ALA A 68 4.38 -17.51 -52.27
C ALA A 68 4.17 -15.99 -52.14
N ALA A 69 4.98 -15.33 -51.31
CA ALA A 69 5.03 -13.88 -51.19
C ALA A 69 6.41 -13.37 -51.62
N ALA A 70 6.40 -12.47 -52.61
CA ALA A 70 7.57 -11.83 -53.20
C ALA A 70 8.21 -10.80 -52.26
N GLU A 71 9.54 -10.78 -52.23
CA GLU A 71 10.39 -9.80 -51.54
C GLU A 71 10.40 -8.44 -52.25
N ALA A 72 10.39 -7.35 -51.47
CA ALA A 72 10.61 -5.98 -51.95
C ALA A 72 11.80 -5.35 -51.20
N GLU A 73 12.77 -4.84 -51.97
CA GLU A 73 14.00 -4.21 -51.48
C GLU A 73 13.79 -2.82 -50.84
N PRO A 74 14.60 -2.44 -49.82
CA PRO A 74 14.54 -1.12 -49.19
C PRO A 74 15.50 -0.08 -49.81
N LYS A 75 15.00 1.15 -50.02
CA LYS A 75 15.77 2.31 -50.51
C LYS A 75 16.72 2.91 -49.44
N PRO A 76 17.86 3.52 -49.84
CA PRO A 76 18.87 4.04 -48.92
C PRO A 76 18.54 5.42 -48.34
N LYS A 77 18.87 5.63 -47.05
CA LYS A 77 18.73 6.90 -46.33
C LYS A 77 20.00 7.76 -46.47
N ARG A 78 19.82 9.05 -46.79
CA ARG A 78 20.88 10.07 -46.86
C ARG A 78 21.46 10.38 -45.47
N GLY A 79 22.78 10.26 -45.31
CA GLY A 79 23.51 10.61 -44.09
C GLY A 79 23.87 12.10 -44.00
N ARG A 80 23.93 12.64 -42.78
CA ARG A 80 24.50 13.96 -42.46
C ARG A 80 26.03 13.88 -42.33
N PRO A 81 26.77 14.98 -42.61
CA PRO A 81 28.22 14.96 -42.62
C PRO A 81 28.83 14.79 -41.21
N PRO A 82 29.97 14.10 -41.10
CA PRO A 82 30.64 13.85 -39.83
C PRO A 82 31.40 15.10 -39.38
N GLY A 83 31.09 15.62 -38.19
CA GLY A 83 31.80 16.74 -37.56
C GLY A 83 30.93 17.62 -36.65
N GLU A 84 29.63 17.70 -36.94
CA GLU A 84 28.70 18.57 -36.19
C GLU A 84 28.42 18.05 -34.77
N ARG A 85 28.44 16.72 -34.59
CA ARG A 85 28.17 16.06 -33.30
C ARG A 85 29.33 16.21 -32.31
N ALA A 86 30.58 16.18 -32.81
CA ALA A 86 31.77 16.32 -31.97
C ALA A 86 31.91 17.75 -31.40
N ARG A 87 31.61 18.77 -32.22
CA ARG A 87 31.65 20.18 -31.77
C ARG A 87 30.55 20.52 -30.75
N LYS A 88 29.34 19.95 -30.91
CA LYS A 88 28.25 20.12 -29.92
C LYS A 88 28.57 19.42 -28.60
N ASN A 89 29.21 18.26 -28.64
CA ASN A 89 29.55 17.52 -27.42
C ASN A 89 30.68 18.21 -26.63
N ALA A 90 31.67 18.80 -27.31
CA ALA A 90 32.74 19.56 -26.64
C ALA A 90 32.24 20.84 -25.97
N ALA A 91 31.34 21.59 -26.63
CA ALA A 91 30.76 22.81 -26.06
C ALA A 91 29.84 22.52 -24.85
N ASN A 92 29.13 21.39 -24.87
CA ASN A 92 28.26 20.98 -23.77
C ASN A 92 29.05 20.44 -22.56
N ALA A 93 30.23 19.85 -22.77
CA ALA A 93 31.09 19.37 -21.69
C ALA A 93 31.71 20.53 -20.89
N ALA A 94 32.24 21.55 -21.58
CA ALA A 94 32.81 22.74 -20.94
C ALA A 94 31.77 23.58 -20.17
N ALA A 95 30.52 23.61 -20.64
CA ALA A 95 29.41 24.27 -19.94
C ALA A 95 28.92 23.49 -18.69
N LEU A 96 29.23 22.18 -18.61
CA LEU A 96 28.83 21.32 -17.50
C LEU A 96 29.84 21.39 -16.34
N GLU A 97 31.14 21.48 -16.63
CA GLU A 97 32.21 21.62 -15.62
C GLU A 97 32.05 22.89 -14.77
N GLY A 98 31.79 24.05 -15.40
CA GLY A 98 31.56 25.30 -14.67
C GLY A 98 30.31 25.30 -13.80
N SER A 99 29.28 24.52 -14.15
CA SER A 99 28.02 24.45 -13.37
C SER A 99 28.11 23.53 -12.15
N LEU A 100 29.10 22.64 -12.08
CA LEU A 100 29.20 21.63 -11.02
C LEU A 100 29.97 22.13 -9.80
N GLU A 101 30.95 23.03 -9.99
CA GLU A 101 31.66 23.71 -8.90
C GLU A 101 30.71 24.66 -8.11
N ASP A 102 29.84 25.38 -8.84
CA ASP A 102 28.83 26.27 -8.24
C ASP A 102 27.80 25.52 -7.37
N ILE A 103 27.40 24.30 -7.76
CA ILE A 103 26.40 23.49 -7.04
C ILE A 103 27.00 22.86 -5.78
N ALA A 104 28.27 22.46 -5.81
CA ALA A 104 28.96 21.90 -4.63
C ALA A 104 29.19 22.97 -3.55
N GLY A 105 29.55 24.19 -3.95
CA GLY A 105 29.64 25.35 -3.07
C GLY A 105 28.31 25.69 -2.40
N ALA A 106 27.22 25.76 -3.18
CA ALA A 106 25.88 26.06 -2.66
C ALA A 106 25.36 25.03 -1.65
N ARG A 107 25.69 23.74 -1.84
CA ARG A 107 25.27 22.67 -0.93
C ARG A 107 26.04 22.68 0.40
N ALA A 108 27.34 22.96 0.37
CA ALA A 108 28.16 23.09 1.58
C ALA A 108 27.76 24.32 2.43
N ALA A 109 27.24 25.38 1.79
CA ALA A 109 26.64 26.52 2.48
C ALA A 109 25.30 26.17 3.14
N PHE A 110 24.49 25.30 2.52
CA PHE A 110 23.17 24.90 3.01
C PHE A 110 23.22 24.00 4.26
N GLU A 111 24.21 23.11 4.36
CA GLU A 111 24.38 22.20 5.50
C GLU A 111 24.83 22.92 6.79
N LYS A 112 25.36 24.15 6.70
CA LYS A 112 25.86 24.92 7.85
C LYS A 112 24.81 25.77 8.57
N HIS A 113 23.58 25.83 8.07
CA HIS A 113 22.61 26.82 8.53
C HIS A 113 21.19 26.25 8.76
N PRO A 114 20.89 25.69 9.95
CA PRO A 114 19.59 25.07 10.26
C PRO A 114 18.39 26.03 10.32
N HIS A 115 18.62 27.35 10.30
CA HIS A 115 17.54 28.36 10.21
C HIS A 115 16.87 28.43 8.82
N TRP A 116 17.42 27.76 7.80
CA TRP A 116 16.87 27.77 6.43
C TRP A 116 15.62 26.90 6.29
N THR A 117 15.47 25.86 7.12
CA THR A 117 14.24 25.06 7.19
C THR A 117 13.09 25.87 7.77
N PHE A 118 13.37 26.78 8.70
CA PHE A 118 12.41 27.72 9.28
C PHE A 118 11.97 28.78 8.25
N ALA A 119 12.92 29.30 7.46
CA ALA A 119 12.62 30.25 6.38
C ALA A 119 11.75 29.63 5.27
N LEU A 120 12.00 28.36 4.88
CA LEU A 120 11.17 27.64 3.91
C LEU A 120 9.74 27.44 4.44
N HIS A 121 9.59 27.08 5.72
CA HIS A 121 8.27 26.87 6.32
C HIS A 121 7.48 28.18 6.47
N HIS A 122 8.14 29.26 6.91
CA HIS A 122 7.54 30.60 6.98
C HIS A 122 7.14 31.13 5.60
N PHE A 123 7.94 30.82 4.57
CA PHE A 123 7.64 31.17 3.18
C PHE A 123 6.42 30.43 2.62
N GLU A 124 6.25 29.15 2.94
CA GLU A 124 5.05 28.39 2.56
C GLU A 124 3.78 28.95 3.23
N GLN A 125 3.88 29.40 4.47
CA GLN A 125 2.76 30.04 5.19
C GLN A 125 2.34 31.39 4.56
N LEU A 126 3.31 32.24 4.20
CA LEU A 126 3.05 33.52 3.54
C LEU A 126 2.48 33.36 2.13
N ARG A 127 2.92 32.33 1.39
CA ARG A 127 2.40 32.00 0.06
C ARG A 127 0.92 31.58 0.13
N GLU A 128 0.54 30.84 1.16
CA GLU A 128 -0.84 30.42 1.40
C GLU A 128 -1.73 31.61 1.79
N GLN A 129 -1.22 32.52 2.61
CA GLN A 129 -1.95 33.72 3.01
C GLN A 129 -2.29 34.61 1.80
N ARG A 130 -1.34 34.85 0.89
CA ARG A 130 -1.61 35.68 -0.30
C ARG A 130 -2.45 35.02 -1.36
N ARG A 131 -2.43 33.68 -1.46
CA ARG A 131 -3.36 32.97 -2.35
C ARG A 131 -4.81 33.27 -1.94
N LYS A 132 -5.08 33.31 -0.63
CA LYS A 132 -6.39 33.69 -0.09
C LYS A 132 -6.72 35.15 -0.38
N GLU A 133 -5.78 36.06 -0.12
CA GLU A 133 -5.97 37.50 -0.40
C GLU A 133 -6.22 37.79 -1.89
N HIS A 134 -5.61 37.03 -2.80
CA HIS A 134 -5.78 37.16 -4.25
C HIS A 134 -7.07 36.49 -4.76
N GLU A 135 -7.51 35.38 -4.14
CA GLU A 135 -8.83 34.79 -4.42
C GLU A 135 -9.96 35.73 -3.98
N ASP A 136 -9.75 36.49 -2.91
CA ASP A 136 -10.71 37.48 -2.40
C ASP A 136 -10.70 38.80 -3.20
N SER A 137 -9.59 39.16 -3.88
CA SER A 137 -9.47 40.45 -4.60
C SER A 137 -9.98 40.45 -6.04
N GLY A 138 -10.16 39.28 -6.66
CA GLY A 138 -10.72 39.14 -8.02
C GLY A 138 -9.85 39.68 -9.17
N ASP A 139 -8.57 39.97 -8.93
CA ASP A 139 -7.67 40.54 -9.93
C ASP A 139 -7.14 39.48 -10.92
N THR A 140 -6.99 39.80 -12.21
CA THR A 140 -6.74 38.82 -13.29
C THR A 140 -5.47 39.06 -14.12
N GLU A 141 -4.56 39.94 -13.70
CA GLU A 141 -3.30 40.14 -14.43
C GLU A 141 -2.30 38.97 -14.27
N PRO A 142 -1.61 38.58 -15.36
CA PRO A 142 -0.63 37.49 -15.32
C PRO A 142 0.68 37.95 -14.65
N ILE A 143 1.04 37.24 -13.57
CA ILE A 143 2.13 37.51 -12.60
C ILE A 143 3.57 37.61 -13.19
N ASP A 144 3.78 37.35 -14.49
CA ASP A 144 5.10 37.01 -15.04
C ASP A 144 5.80 38.06 -15.95
N ARG A 145 5.43 39.35 -15.89
CA ARG A 145 6.19 40.41 -16.62
C ARG A 145 7.02 41.29 -15.69
N VAL A 146 8.31 41.43 -16.03
CA VAL A 146 9.28 42.30 -15.36
C VAL A 146 9.03 43.75 -15.78
N SER A 147 8.75 44.62 -14.82
CA SER A 147 8.64 46.07 -15.08
C SER A 147 10.01 46.72 -15.32
N PRO A 148 10.09 47.86 -16.02
CA PRO A 148 11.36 48.55 -16.28
C PRO A 148 12.16 48.91 -15.02
N GLY A 149 11.48 49.27 -13.92
CA GLY A 149 12.13 49.59 -12.64
C GLY A 149 12.76 48.36 -11.97
N GLU A 150 12.10 47.20 -12.06
CA GLU A 150 12.62 45.94 -11.50
C GLU A 150 13.83 45.41 -12.28
N ALA A 151 13.84 45.61 -13.60
CA ALA A 151 14.98 45.28 -14.44
C ALA A 151 16.20 46.16 -14.14
N GLN A 152 15.99 47.37 -13.60
CA GLN A 152 17.06 48.27 -13.17
C GLN A 152 17.58 47.92 -11.78
N ALA A 153 16.69 47.62 -10.82
CA ALA A 153 17.07 47.15 -9.49
C ALA A 153 17.96 45.88 -9.57
N LEU A 154 17.62 44.92 -10.43
CA LEU A 154 18.45 43.73 -10.63
C LEU A 154 19.85 44.03 -11.20
N ARG A 155 20.01 45.08 -12.01
CA ARG A 155 21.32 45.49 -12.54
C ARG A 155 22.18 46.17 -11.47
N GLU A 156 21.55 46.96 -10.61
CA GLU A 156 22.22 47.64 -9.50
C GLU A 156 22.75 46.64 -8.46
N LEU A 157 22.10 45.47 -8.33
CA LEU A 157 22.56 44.35 -7.52
C LEU A 157 23.63 43.46 -8.19
N GLY A 158 24.26 43.94 -9.28
CA GLY A 158 25.35 43.24 -9.94
C GLY A 158 24.94 42.02 -10.76
N VAL A 159 23.64 41.79 -11.03
CA VAL A 159 23.17 40.67 -11.85
C VAL A 159 23.42 40.98 -13.34
N PRO A 160 24.43 40.39 -14.00
CA PRO A 160 24.97 40.98 -15.23
C PRO A 160 24.03 40.88 -16.45
N ARG A 161 23.06 39.94 -16.42
CA ARG A 161 22.12 39.68 -17.52
C ARG A 161 20.78 39.12 -17.03
N VAL A 162 19.79 39.98 -16.79
CA VAL A 162 18.40 39.63 -16.42
C VAL A 162 17.76 38.60 -17.36
N LYS A 163 18.20 38.50 -18.63
CA LYS A 163 17.74 37.51 -19.61
C LYS A 163 18.11 36.05 -19.28
N GLN A 164 18.97 35.77 -18.30
CA GLN A 164 19.41 34.41 -17.94
C GLN A 164 18.48 33.68 -16.96
N PHE A 165 17.63 34.38 -16.21
CA PHE A 165 16.72 33.80 -15.21
C PHE A 165 15.31 33.52 -15.75
N ARG A 166 15.20 33.02 -16.99
CA ARG A 166 13.89 32.79 -17.66
C ARG A 166 12.97 31.78 -16.96
N ARG A 167 13.43 31.10 -15.91
CA ARG A 167 12.74 29.99 -15.23
C ARG A 167 12.57 30.19 -13.72
N VAL A 168 12.91 31.36 -13.17
CA VAL A 168 12.69 31.66 -11.75
C VAL A 168 11.49 32.59 -11.62
N PRO A 169 10.41 32.19 -10.92
CA PRO A 169 9.25 33.05 -10.72
C PRO A 169 9.64 34.34 -9.99
N MET A 170 9.30 35.51 -10.56
CA MET A 170 9.64 36.83 -10.00
C MET A 170 9.04 37.08 -8.60
N SER A 171 7.99 36.32 -8.25
CA SER A 171 7.44 36.29 -6.90
C SER A 171 8.48 35.92 -5.84
N ILE A 172 9.48 35.08 -6.17
CA ILE A 172 10.54 34.68 -5.24
C ILE A 172 11.48 35.88 -4.95
N PHE A 173 11.86 36.64 -5.98
CA PHE A 173 12.72 37.82 -5.82
C PHE A 173 12.06 38.91 -4.97
N ARG A 174 10.77 39.22 -5.23
CA ARG A 174 10.02 40.26 -4.50
C ARG A 174 9.87 39.93 -3.01
N GLU A 175 9.70 38.65 -2.67
CA GLU A 175 9.59 38.22 -1.27
C GLU A 175 10.94 38.25 -0.54
N LEU A 176 12.03 37.88 -1.22
CA LEU A 176 13.37 38.00 -0.65
C LEU A 176 13.74 39.46 -0.35
N GLN A 177 13.36 40.41 -1.21
CA GLN A 177 13.56 41.83 -0.90
C GLN A 177 12.69 42.32 0.27
N ARG A 178 11.41 41.91 0.34
CA ARG A 178 10.51 42.29 1.44
C ARG A 178 10.91 41.70 2.79
N GLY A 179 11.54 40.53 2.79
CA GLY A 179 12.09 39.92 3.99
C GLY A 179 13.34 40.61 4.53
N GLY A 180 13.82 41.69 3.89
CA GLY A 180 15.02 42.42 4.31
C GLY A 180 16.31 41.62 4.11
N TYR A 181 16.31 40.64 3.20
CA TYR A 181 17.52 39.88 2.90
C TYR A 181 18.51 40.77 2.16
N GLU A 182 19.78 40.72 2.58
CA GLU A 182 20.85 41.44 1.91
C GLU A 182 20.93 41.05 0.43
N PRO A 183 21.16 41.99 -0.49
CA PRO A 183 21.07 41.74 -1.91
C PRO A 183 21.91 40.58 -2.43
N GLU A 184 23.09 40.35 -1.85
CA GLU A 184 23.98 39.26 -2.21
C GLU A 184 23.34 37.90 -1.90
N ARG A 185 22.62 37.78 -0.78
CA ARG A 185 21.87 36.56 -0.38
C ARG A 185 20.70 36.29 -1.32
N ILE A 186 20.05 37.33 -1.83
CA ILE A 186 18.97 37.20 -2.81
C ILE A 186 19.50 36.60 -4.11
N VAL A 187 20.66 37.09 -4.56
CA VAL A 187 21.33 36.61 -5.77
C VAL A 187 21.73 35.14 -5.63
N GLU A 188 22.28 34.72 -4.48
CA GLU A 188 22.63 33.32 -4.20
C GLU A 188 21.42 32.38 -4.30
N VAL A 189 20.27 32.79 -3.72
CA VAL A 189 19.04 31.98 -3.76
C VAL A 189 18.49 31.87 -5.19
N LEU A 190 18.48 32.96 -5.95
CA LEU A 190 18.02 32.94 -7.35
C LEU A 190 18.93 32.10 -8.25
N GLN A 191 20.26 32.14 -8.03
CA GLN A 191 21.22 31.29 -8.73
C GLN A 191 21.02 29.82 -8.40
N TYR A 192 20.75 29.48 -7.14
CA TYR A 192 20.42 28.12 -6.72
C TYR A 192 19.17 27.56 -7.42
N PHE A 193 18.10 28.37 -7.55
CA PHE A 193 16.89 27.98 -8.26
C PHE A 193 17.11 27.81 -9.76
N ASP A 194 17.86 28.71 -10.41
CA ASP A 194 18.15 28.59 -11.84
C ASP A 194 19.05 27.38 -12.14
N ALA A 195 20.06 27.11 -11.31
CA ALA A 195 20.94 25.95 -11.45
C ALA A 195 20.15 24.63 -11.33
N ASN A 196 19.26 24.52 -10.35
CA ASN A 196 18.41 23.35 -10.20
C ASN A 196 17.43 23.17 -11.37
N ASN A 197 16.87 24.26 -11.91
CA ASN A 197 15.95 24.22 -13.05
C ASN A 197 16.63 23.95 -14.41
N ARG A 198 17.94 24.19 -14.52
CA ARG A 198 18.75 23.82 -15.70
C ARG A 198 19.14 22.35 -15.74
N SER A 199 19.12 21.65 -14.60
CA SER A 199 19.54 20.24 -14.47
C SER A 199 18.51 19.21 -14.99
N MET A 200 17.29 19.63 -15.37
CA MET A 200 16.29 18.74 -15.98
C MET A 200 16.45 18.67 -17.52
N PRO A 201 16.53 17.46 -18.13
CA PRO A 201 16.56 17.30 -19.58
C PRO A 201 15.28 17.87 -20.23
N PRO A 202 15.38 18.62 -21.35
CA PRO A 202 14.21 19.22 -22.01
C PRO A 202 13.11 18.23 -22.40
N ASP A 203 13.47 16.96 -22.64
CA ASP A 203 12.56 15.93 -23.14
C ASP A 203 11.63 15.35 -22.05
N LEU A 204 12.06 15.39 -20.78
CA LEU A 204 11.25 14.98 -19.63
C LEU A 204 10.13 15.98 -19.31
N TYR A 205 10.29 17.24 -19.69
CA TYR A 205 9.27 18.28 -19.53
C TYR A 205 8.18 18.21 -20.60
N ARG A 206 8.49 17.72 -21.83
CA ARG A 206 7.49 17.56 -22.91
C ARG A 206 6.68 16.26 -22.81
N HIS A 207 7.26 15.20 -22.25
CA HIS A 207 6.60 13.89 -22.18
C HIS A 207 5.59 13.80 -21.02
N SER A 208 5.68 14.65 -20.00
CA SER A 208 4.67 14.70 -18.93
C SER A 208 3.36 15.39 -19.38
N MET A 209 3.37 16.15 -20.49
CA MET A 209 2.21 16.93 -20.94
C MET A 209 1.46 16.42 -22.17
N THR A 210 2.01 15.50 -22.99
CA THR A 210 1.39 15.17 -24.29
C THR A 210 1.03 13.71 -24.56
N GLY A 211 1.30 12.78 -23.63
CA GLY A 211 0.62 11.47 -23.58
C GLY A 211 0.50 10.70 -24.90
N ARG A 212 1.51 10.71 -25.77
CA ARG A 212 1.53 9.90 -27.00
C ARG A 212 2.69 8.90 -26.97
N ILE A 213 2.35 7.62 -26.90
CA ILE A 213 3.25 6.52 -27.27
C ILE A 213 2.82 6.02 -28.64
N SER A 214 3.76 5.98 -29.58
CA SER A 214 3.59 5.41 -30.91
C SER A 214 3.42 3.89 -30.81
N ALA A 215 2.28 3.37 -31.27
CA ALA A 215 2.02 1.94 -31.37
C ALA A 215 2.54 1.40 -32.70
N SER A 216 3.59 0.60 -32.67
CA SER A 216 4.00 -0.22 -33.80
C SER A 216 3.05 -1.42 -33.90
N ALA A 217 2.40 -1.55 -35.05
CA ALA A 217 1.36 -2.54 -35.31
C ALA A 217 1.94 -3.94 -35.50
N THR A 218 1.66 -4.86 -34.56
CA THR A 218 1.72 -6.30 -34.80
C THR A 218 0.29 -6.83 -34.80
N ARG A 219 -0.16 -7.31 -35.96
CA ARG A 219 -1.53 -7.76 -36.22
C ARG A 219 -1.74 -9.13 -35.58
N VAL A 220 -2.14 -9.16 -34.31
CA VAL A 220 -2.55 -10.41 -33.63
C VAL A 220 -3.97 -10.77 -34.05
N ARG A 221 -4.15 -11.97 -34.58
CA ARG A 221 -5.43 -12.56 -34.99
C ARG A 221 -6.34 -12.67 -33.76
N ARG A 222 -7.45 -11.91 -33.74
CA ARG A 222 -8.43 -11.94 -32.63
C ARG A 222 -9.17 -13.28 -32.64
N LEU A 223 -9.08 -14.02 -31.54
CA LEU A 223 -9.98 -15.14 -31.25
C LEU A 223 -11.41 -14.63 -31.04
N PRO A 224 -12.44 -15.44 -31.35
CA PRO A 224 -13.84 -15.08 -31.15
C PRO A 224 -14.10 -14.76 -29.67
N ARG A 225 -14.78 -13.64 -29.42
CA ARG A 225 -15.20 -13.23 -28.07
C ARG A 225 -16.25 -14.22 -27.57
N GLN A 226 -16.00 -14.85 -26.43
CA GLN A 226 -17.06 -15.52 -25.68
C GLN A 226 -18.12 -14.49 -25.24
N PRO A 227 -19.41 -14.86 -25.18
CA PRO A 227 -20.44 -13.99 -24.63
C PRO A 227 -20.10 -13.64 -23.17
N PRO A 228 -20.42 -12.41 -22.72
CA PRO A 228 -20.19 -12.03 -21.33
C PRO A 228 -20.96 -12.99 -20.41
N PRO A 229 -20.39 -13.39 -19.26
CA PRO A 229 -21.13 -14.16 -18.27
C PRO A 229 -22.37 -13.38 -17.82
N PRO A 230 -23.46 -14.06 -17.41
CA PRO A 230 -24.64 -13.41 -16.86
C PRO A 230 -24.23 -12.53 -15.65
N PRO A 231 -24.93 -11.39 -15.43
CA PRO A 231 -24.64 -10.54 -14.28
C PRO A 231 -24.80 -11.35 -12.99
N PRO A 232 -23.89 -11.19 -12.01
CA PRO A 232 -24.04 -11.85 -10.72
C PRO A 232 -25.37 -11.44 -10.09
N GLU A 233 -26.04 -12.39 -9.41
CA GLU A 233 -27.19 -12.07 -8.57
C GLU A 233 -26.78 -10.97 -7.58
N LEU A 234 -27.42 -9.82 -7.67
CA LEU A 234 -27.11 -8.68 -6.81
C LEU A 234 -27.41 -9.06 -5.36
N GLY A 235 -26.39 -9.04 -4.51
CA GLY A 235 -26.56 -9.16 -3.07
C GLY A 235 -27.49 -8.08 -2.51
N PRO A 236 -27.98 -8.24 -1.26
CA PRO A 236 -28.81 -7.23 -0.63
C PRO A 236 -28.07 -5.89 -0.58
N VAL A 237 -28.66 -4.85 -1.16
CA VAL A 237 -28.09 -3.50 -1.11
C VAL A 237 -28.11 -3.02 0.33
N LEU A 238 -26.96 -2.57 0.84
CA LEU A 238 -26.90 -1.89 2.13
C LEU A 238 -27.65 -0.56 2.01
N HIS A 239 -28.90 -0.53 2.44
CA HIS A 239 -29.67 0.70 2.51
C HIS A 239 -29.10 1.57 3.64
N ALA A 240 -28.45 2.68 3.28
CA ALA A 240 -28.18 3.72 4.25
C ALA A 240 -29.51 4.35 4.65
N ASP A 241 -29.91 4.20 5.91
CA ASP A 241 -31.06 4.92 6.45
C ASP A 241 -30.72 6.43 6.36
N PRO A 242 -31.56 7.29 5.76
CA PRO A 242 -31.34 8.73 5.74
C PRO A 242 -31.24 9.35 7.15
N TYR A 243 -31.69 8.62 8.18
CA TYR A 243 -31.56 8.97 9.60
C TYR A 243 -30.40 8.24 10.30
N ASP A 244 -29.57 7.49 9.55
CA ASP A 244 -28.36 6.80 10.02
C ASP A 244 -27.23 7.79 10.33
N ASN A 245 -27.53 8.78 11.16
CA ASN A 245 -26.57 9.77 11.62
C ASN A 245 -25.66 9.11 12.66
N PHE A 246 -24.36 9.05 12.35
CA PHE A 246 -23.33 8.85 13.36
C PHE A 246 -23.43 9.91 14.46
N PRO A 247 -22.98 9.57 15.67
CA PRO A 247 -23.58 9.95 16.93
C PRO A 247 -23.11 11.33 17.38
N GLU A 248 -23.60 11.72 18.56
CA GLU A 248 -23.45 13.01 19.23
C GLU A 248 -22.02 13.59 19.30
N HIS A 249 -20.96 12.79 19.15
CA HIS A 249 -19.57 13.29 19.11
C HIS A 249 -19.20 14.02 17.81
N MET A 250 -19.97 13.76 16.75
CA MET A 250 -19.86 14.38 15.44
C MET A 250 -20.88 15.52 15.29
N PRO A 251 -20.53 16.61 14.58
CA PRO A 251 -21.51 17.62 14.24
C PRO A 251 -22.60 17.03 13.34
N PRO A 252 -23.79 17.65 13.29
CA PRO A 252 -24.82 17.33 12.31
C PRO A 252 -24.28 17.28 10.88
N LEU A 253 -24.81 16.36 10.07
CA LEU A 253 -24.29 16.06 8.73
C LEU A 253 -24.23 17.26 7.79
N ASP A 254 -25.20 18.17 7.88
CA ASP A 254 -25.26 19.42 7.12
C ASP A 254 -24.09 20.36 7.42
N GLN A 255 -23.48 20.24 8.60
CA GLN A 255 -22.32 21.02 9.02
C GLN A 255 -20.98 20.40 8.59
N TRP A 256 -20.96 19.13 8.17
CA TRP A 256 -19.71 18.43 7.80
C TRP A 256 -18.99 19.12 6.64
N ARG A 257 -19.75 19.69 5.70
CA ARG A 257 -19.18 20.43 4.58
C ARG A 257 -18.37 21.63 5.05
N HIS A 258 -18.83 22.32 6.09
CA HIS A 258 -18.17 23.52 6.60
C HIS A 258 -17.08 23.18 7.62
N GLU A 259 -17.32 22.19 8.48
CA GLU A 259 -16.41 21.86 9.57
C GLU A 259 -15.31 20.87 9.19
N LEU A 260 -15.62 19.90 8.33
CA LEU A 260 -14.74 18.81 7.96
C LEU A 260 -14.10 19.01 6.59
N GLU A 261 -14.83 19.50 5.58
CA GLU A 261 -14.30 19.56 4.21
C GLU A 261 -13.02 20.42 4.09
N PRO A 262 -12.93 21.65 4.64
CA PRO A 262 -11.70 22.45 4.55
C PRO A 262 -10.50 21.77 5.23
N LYS A 263 -10.79 21.00 6.28
CA LYS A 263 -9.83 20.31 7.11
C LYS A 263 -9.36 18.97 6.51
N ILE A 264 -10.24 18.28 5.80
CA ILE A 264 -9.98 16.99 5.15
C ILE A 264 -9.47 17.17 3.73
N LEU A 265 -9.82 18.23 3.02
CA LEU A 265 -9.30 18.46 1.66
C LEU A 265 -7.92 19.11 1.63
N GLY A 266 -7.33 19.39 2.79
CA GLY A 266 -5.92 19.77 2.87
C GLY A 266 -4.98 18.69 2.32
N TYR A 267 -3.71 19.04 2.12
CA TYR A 267 -2.70 18.14 1.52
C TYR A 267 -2.61 16.76 2.21
N LEU A 268 -2.65 16.75 3.55
CA LEU A 268 -2.61 15.52 4.35
C LEU A 268 -3.87 14.64 4.20
N GLY A 269 -4.97 15.24 3.78
CA GLY A 269 -6.24 14.53 3.61
C GLY A 269 -6.53 14.07 2.18
N LYS A 270 -5.63 14.34 1.22
CA LYS A 270 -5.81 13.89 -0.17
C LYS A 270 -5.87 12.35 -0.25
N GLY A 271 -7.02 11.84 -0.70
CA GLY A 271 -7.29 10.41 -0.78
C GLY A 271 -7.69 9.75 0.55
N ARG A 272 -7.78 10.51 1.65
CA ARG A 272 -8.33 10.04 2.92
C ARG A 272 -9.87 10.05 2.85
N TYR A 273 -10.47 9.10 3.53
CA TYR A 273 -11.91 8.99 3.71
C TYR A 273 -12.18 8.26 5.02
N PHE A 274 -13.41 8.36 5.50
CA PHE A 274 -13.88 7.63 6.68
C PHE A 274 -15.31 7.13 6.45
N VAL A 275 -15.73 6.18 7.28
CA VAL A 275 -17.06 5.57 7.22
C VAL A 275 -18.09 6.56 7.74
N ARG A 276 -19.07 6.90 6.89
CA ARG A 276 -20.16 7.83 7.17
C ARG A 276 -21.45 7.15 7.61
N SER A 277 -21.73 5.94 7.15
CA SER A 277 -22.95 5.21 7.53
C SER A 277 -22.68 4.27 8.68
N ARG A 278 -23.57 4.28 9.68
CA ARG A 278 -23.50 3.38 10.81
C ARG A 278 -23.77 1.95 10.40
N SER A 279 -24.66 1.69 9.44
CA SER A 279 -24.86 0.33 8.91
C SER A 279 -23.57 -0.26 8.30
N LEU A 280 -22.77 0.55 7.57
CA LEU A 280 -21.47 0.08 7.09
C LEU A 280 -20.47 -0.17 8.24
N ALA A 281 -20.45 0.66 9.28
CA ALA A 281 -19.54 0.40 10.40
C ALA A 281 -19.98 -0.79 11.26
N GLU A 282 -21.28 -0.99 11.47
CA GLU A 282 -21.81 -2.20 12.10
C GLU A 282 -21.41 -3.43 11.28
N ARG A 283 -21.52 -3.35 9.95
CA ARG A 283 -21.04 -4.42 9.06
C ARG A 283 -19.54 -4.66 9.19
N ILE A 284 -18.72 -3.60 9.29
CA ILE A 284 -17.28 -3.73 9.53
C ILE A 284 -16.99 -4.45 10.86
N VAL A 285 -17.73 -4.10 11.93
CA VAL A 285 -17.58 -4.72 13.26
C VAL A 285 -18.06 -6.18 13.23
N GLU A 286 -19.14 -6.50 12.53
CA GLU A 286 -19.63 -7.87 12.31
C GLU A 286 -18.56 -8.75 11.65
N GLU A 287 -17.90 -8.24 10.61
CA GLU A 287 -16.86 -8.96 9.86
C GLU A 287 -15.56 -9.20 10.66
N MET A 288 -15.38 -8.50 11.78
CA MET A 288 -14.32 -8.81 12.74
C MET A 288 -14.58 -10.11 13.51
N ASP A 289 -15.83 -10.63 13.47
CA ASP A 289 -16.23 -11.87 14.13
C ASP A 289 -15.93 -11.79 15.65
N LEU A 290 -16.45 -10.77 16.32
CA LEU A 290 -16.14 -10.52 17.74
C LEU A 290 -16.98 -11.35 18.71
N ASP A 291 -18.02 -12.02 18.21
CA ASP A 291 -18.94 -12.80 19.03
C ASP A 291 -18.24 -13.95 19.74
N GLY A 292 -18.51 -14.09 21.05
CA GLY A 292 -17.88 -15.11 21.90
C GLY A 292 -16.40 -14.85 22.24
N LYS A 293 -15.80 -13.76 21.74
CA LYS A 293 -14.44 -13.35 22.11
C LYS A 293 -14.45 -12.44 23.34
N GLN A 294 -13.33 -12.39 24.04
CA GLN A 294 -13.08 -11.49 25.17
C GLN A 294 -11.62 -11.02 25.08
N GLY A 295 -11.29 -9.86 25.64
CA GLY A 295 -9.90 -9.42 25.64
C GLY A 295 -9.41 -8.90 24.28
N VAL A 296 -10.30 -8.59 23.34
CA VAL A 296 -9.88 -8.23 21.98
C VAL A 296 -9.30 -6.81 21.98
N THR A 297 -8.14 -6.67 21.34
CA THR A 297 -7.53 -5.36 21.06
C THR A 297 -7.66 -5.05 19.59
N VAL A 298 -8.28 -3.92 19.26
CA VAL A 298 -8.41 -3.48 17.88
C VAL A 298 -7.39 -2.38 17.59
N VAL A 299 -6.50 -2.63 16.63
CA VAL A 299 -5.61 -1.60 16.09
C VAL A 299 -6.29 -1.01 14.86
N GLU A 300 -6.77 0.22 14.98
CA GLU A 300 -7.48 0.92 13.90
C GLU A 300 -6.54 1.90 13.21
N ALA A 301 -6.05 1.51 12.04
CA ALA A 301 -5.29 2.37 11.16
C ALA A 301 -6.21 3.30 10.40
N TYR A 302 -5.89 4.60 10.45
CA TYR A 302 -6.60 5.64 9.74
C TYR A 302 -8.06 5.78 10.21
N ALA A 303 -8.23 5.88 11.53
CA ALA A 303 -9.52 5.93 12.21
C ALA A 303 -10.41 7.09 11.75
N GLY A 304 -9.82 8.15 11.18
CA GLY A 304 -10.56 9.31 10.72
C GLY A 304 -11.25 9.99 11.89
N VAL A 305 -12.55 10.22 11.76
CA VAL A 305 -13.35 10.89 12.80
C VAL A 305 -13.86 9.94 13.90
N GLY A 306 -13.48 8.66 13.84
CA GLY A 306 -13.80 7.68 14.87
C GLY A 306 -15.18 7.03 14.76
N SER A 307 -15.78 6.97 13.57
CA SER A 307 -17.11 6.38 13.38
C SER A 307 -17.14 4.90 13.76
N VAL A 308 -16.14 4.13 13.29
CA VAL A 308 -16.00 2.71 13.66
C VAL A 308 -15.41 2.58 15.07
N THR A 309 -14.42 3.42 15.42
CA THR A 309 -13.83 3.49 16.77
C THR A 309 -14.89 3.51 17.87
N ARG A 310 -15.93 4.33 17.71
CA ARG A 310 -17.00 4.41 18.72
C ARG A 310 -17.74 3.09 18.90
N LEU A 311 -18.17 2.45 17.81
CA LEU A 311 -18.87 1.15 17.90
C LEU A 311 -17.99 0.09 18.57
N LEU A 312 -16.69 0.13 18.30
CA LEU A 312 -15.72 -0.75 18.96
C LEU A 312 -15.60 -0.48 20.46
N LEU A 313 -15.70 0.79 20.90
CA LEU A 313 -15.71 1.14 22.32
C LEU A 313 -16.98 0.67 23.04
N ASP A 314 -18.11 0.58 22.34
CA ASP A 314 -19.35 0.01 22.88
C ASP A 314 -19.36 -1.53 22.87
N HIS A 315 -18.58 -2.17 21.99
CA HIS A 315 -18.60 -3.61 21.84
C HIS A 315 -18.06 -4.35 23.10
N PRO A 316 -18.78 -5.35 23.66
CA PRO A 316 -18.40 -6.00 24.92
C PRO A 316 -17.11 -6.82 24.83
N ALA A 317 -16.83 -7.45 23.68
CA ALA A 317 -15.62 -8.25 23.46
C ALA A 317 -14.34 -7.42 23.33
N VAL A 318 -14.46 -6.10 23.07
CA VAL A 318 -13.33 -5.21 22.81
C VAL A 318 -12.89 -4.57 24.12
N ASP A 319 -11.70 -4.94 24.56
CA ASP A 319 -11.08 -4.38 25.76
C ASP A 319 -10.45 -3.03 25.45
N LYS A 320 -9.76 -2.93 24.31
CA LYS A 320 -8.98 -1.74 23.95
C LYS A 320 -8.99 -1.45 22.45
N VAL A 321 -9.07 -0.18 22.09
CA VAL A 321 -8.94 0.35 20.73
C VAL A 321 -7.70 1.24 20.66
N LEU A 322 -6.79 0.91 19.74
CA LEU A 322 -5.59 1.69 19.44
C LEU A 322 -5.81 2.40 18.10
N ALA A 323 -6.35 3.62 18.15
CA ALA A 323 -6.70 4.42 16.97
C ALA A 323 -5.49 5.24 16.49
N MET A 324 -5.06 5.03 15.23
CA MET A 324 -3.99 5.78 14.60
C MET A 324 -4.56 6.78 13.59
N GLU A 325 -4.25 8.07 13.78
CA GLU A 325 -4.62 9.13 12.86
C GLU A 325 -3.55 10.22 12.83
N ASP A 326 -3.08 10.57 11.64
CA ASP A 326 -2.04 11.58 11.46
C ASP A 326 -2.59 12.93 10.97
N ASN A 327 -3.88 13.01 10.61
CA ASN A 327 -4.53 14.27 10.32
C ASN A 327 -4.98 14.97 11.63
N PRO A 328 -4.38 16.13 11.99
CA PRO A 328 -4.73 16.88 13.20
C PRO A 328 -6.21 17.24 13.30
N SER A 329 -6.87 17.43 12.17
CA SER A 329 -8.27 17.79 12.14
C SER A 329 -9.22 16.64 12.47
N MET A 330 -8.80 15.41 12.18
CA MET A 330 -9.55 14.21 12.51
C MET A 330 -9.29 13.80 13.97
N LEU A 331 -8.07 14.03 14.46
CA LEU A 331 -7.67 13.77 15.84
C LEU A 331 -8.58 14.46 16.87
N SER A 332 -9.05 15.69 16.62
CA SER A 332 -9.95 16.36 17.56
C SER A 332 -11.27 15.61 17.79
N PHE A 333 -11.76 14.87 16.80
CA PHE A 333 -12.98 14.06 16.95
C PHE A 333 -12.71 12.77 17.73
N LEU A 334 -11.55 12.15 17.52
CA LEU A 334 -11.13 11.00 18.33
C LEU A 334 -10.93 11.39 19.80
N GLU A 335 -10.37 12.58 20.07
CA GLU A 335 -10.20 13.06 21.45
C GLU A 335 -11.54 13.32 22.15
N ARG A 336 -12.59 13.76 21.42
CA ARG A 336 -13.94 13.92 21.98
C ARG A 336 -14.52 12.60 22.48
N LEU A 337 -14.19 11.47 21.85
CA LEU A 337 -14.66 10.15 22.30
C LEU A 337 -14.18 9.81 23.71
N LYS A 338 -13.04 10.35 24.17
CA LYS A 338 -12.56 10.11 25.55
C LYS A 338 -13.47 10.69 26.63
N THR A 339 -14.23 11.73 26.30
CA THR A 339 -15.13 12.43 27.21
C THR A 339 -16.60 12.19 26.86
N ASP A 340 -16.88 11.19 26.02
CA ASP A 340 -18.22 10.92 25.55
C ASP A 340 -18.99 10.05 26.54
N GLU A 341 -19.90 10.67 27.28
CA GLU A 341 -20.73 10.01 28.30
C GLU A 341 -21.83 9.14 27.70
N THR A 342 -22.09 9.23 26.40
CA THR A 342 -23.17 8.47 25.73
C THR A 342 -22.75 7.07 25.31
N LEU A 343 -21.48 6.71 25.53
CA LEU A 343 -20.99 5.36 25.36
C LEU A 343 -21.68 4.43 26.37
N SER A 344 -22.23 3.33 25.87
CA SER A 344 -22.97 2.34 26.64
C SER A 344 -22.17 1.71 27.78
N ARG A 345 -20.83 1.70 27.64
CA ARG A 345 -19.87 1.17 28.61
C ARG A 345 -19.24 2.26 29.49
N GLY A 346 -19.78 3.48 29.48
CA GLY A 346 -19.22 4.64 30.17
C GLY A 346 -17.99 5.21 29.46
N LEU A 347 -17.32 6.17 30.12
CA LEU A 347 -16.14 6.83 29.57
C LEU A 347 -15.04 5.81 29.20
N PRO A 348 -14.37 5.95 28.04
CA PRO A 348 -13.38 4.96 27.60
C PRO A 348 -12.21 4.78 28.56
N GLY A 349 -11.76 5.84 29.23
CA GLY A 349 -10.53 5.82 30.02
C GLY A 349 -9.36 5.25 29.22
N ASP A 350 -8.70 4.24 29.76
CA ASP A 350 -7.55 3.57 29.12
C ASP A 350 -7.93 2.63 27.95
N ARG A 351 -9.24 2.43 27.70
CA ARG A 351 -9.72 1.61 26.57
C ARG A 351 -9.49 2.27 25.22
N LEU A 352 -9.33 3.59 25.16
CA LEU A 352 -9.02 4.31 23.93
C LEU A 352 -7.61 4.91 23.99
N TYR A 353 -6.71 4.37 23.17
CA TYR A 353 -5.39 4.94 22.94
C TYR A 353 -5.35 5.61 21.56
N ILE A 354 -4.94 6.88 21.50
CA ILE A 354 -4.86 7.65 20.25
C ILE A 354 -3.38 7.89 19.89
N GLU A 355 -2.94 7.31 18.79
CA GLU A 355 -1.61 7.53 18.22
C GLU A 355 -1.67 8.57 17.10
N LYS A 356 -0.92 9.66 17.25
CA LYS A 356 -0.89 10.79 16.30
C LYS A 356 0.02 10.55 15.08
N GLY A 357 0.28 9.28 14.78
CA GLY A 357 1.27 8.83 13.81
C GLY A 357 0.64 8.18 12.59
N ASN A 358 1.36 8.24 11.46
CA ASN A 358 0.89 7.63 10.23
C ASN A 358 1.09 6.10 10.27
N ALA A 359 0.03 5.34 10.00
CA ALA A 359 0.04 3.87 9.99
C ALA A 359 0.97 3.26 8.92
N TYR A 360 1.36 4.02 7.89
CA TYR A 360 2.36 3.62 6.91
C TYR A 360 3.78 3.51 7.50
N ARG A 361 4.08 4.25 8.58
CA ARG A 361 5.42 4.30 9.15
C ARG A 361 5.59 3.25 10.24
N TRP A 362 6.55 2.35 10.07
CA TRP A 362 6.90 1.34 11.08
C TRP A 362 7.21 1.90 12.46
N THR A 363 7.83 3.09 12.50
CA THR A 363 8.17 3.78 13.76
C THR A 363 6.95 4.18 14.57
N THR A 364 5.76 4.30 13.96
CA THR A 364 4.50 4.56 14.67
C THR A 364 4.18 3.41 15.63
N TYR A 365 4.31 2.18 15.17
CA TYR A 365 4.04 1.00 15.98
C TYR A 365 5.09 0.76 17.06
N GLU A 366 6.35 1.10 16.75
CA GLU A 366 7.40 1.10 17.77
C GLU A 366 7.10 2.12 18.88
N ARG A 367 6.63 3.32 18.54
CA ARG A 367 6.22 4.32 19.53
C ARG A 367 5.07 3.81 20.38
N MET A 368 4.02 3.26 19.77
CA MET A 368 2.89 2.68 20.49
C MET A 368 3.35 1.59 21.48
N ARG A 369 4.24 0.69 21.04
CA ARG A 369 4.82 -0.34 21.90
C ARG A 369 5.66 0.26 23.03
N ARG A 370 6.54 1.22 22.75
CA ARG A 370 7.36 1.91 23.78
C ARG A 370 6.50 2.68 24.78
N ALA A 371 5.33 3.16 24.35
CA ALA A 371 4.36 3.85 25.19
C ALA A 371 3.46 2.90 25.99
N GLY A 372 3.71 1.58 25.94
CA GLY A 372 2.94 0.58 26.69
C GLY A 372 1.54 0.32 26.14
N ALA A 373 1.25 0.72 24.89
CA ALA A 373 -0.09 0.56 24.31
C ALA A 373 -0.52 -0.91 24.22
N PHE A 374 0.44 -1.83 24.18
CA PHE A 374 0.26 -3.28 24.07
C PHE A 374 0.55 -4.04 25.38
N ASP A 375 0.86 -3.36 26.50
CA ASP A 375 1.33 -4.03 27.74
C ASP A 375 0.29 -4.96 28.38
N HIS A 376 -0.99 -4.75 28.08
CA HIS A 376 -2.10 -5.58 28.54
C HIS A 376 -2.22 -6.90 27.75
N LEU A 377 -1.59 -6.99 26.57
CA LEU A 377 -1.48 -8.25 25.85
C LEU A 377 -0.44 -9.09 26.57
N GLN A 378 -0.87 -10.12 27.28
CA GLN A 378 0.06 -11.07 27.91
C GLN A 378 1.01 -11.58 26.84
N ASP A 379 2.30 -11.24 26.97
CA ASP A 379 3.29 -11.59 25.96
C ASP A 379 3.43 -13.12 25.90
N PRO A 380 3.07 -13.79 24.79
CA PRO A 380 3.21 -15.24 24.73
C PRO A 380 4.68 -15.70 24.73
N ALA A 381 5.66 -14.80 24.54
CA ALA A 381 7.06 -15.19 24.38
C ALA A 381 8.16 -14.17 24.79
N ALA A 382 7.86 -12.99 25.33
CA ALA A 382 8.88 -12.03 25.75
C ALA A 382 8.57 -11.33 27.09
N VAL A 383 9.03 -11.95 28.18
CA VAL A 383 9.66 -11.18 29.27
C VAL A 383 11.14 -11.57 29.45
N GLN A 384 11.65 -12.63 28.82
CA GLN A 384 12.96 -13.16 29.25
C GLN A 384 14.22 -12.64 28.55
N ASP A 385 14.19 -11.98 27.40
CA ASP A 385 15.41 -11.34 26.88
C ASP A 385 15.12 -9.93 26.38
N GLY A 386 15.11 -8.99 27.33
CA GLY A 386 14.77 -7.59 27.16
C GLY A 386 15.62 -6.88 26.11
N GLY A 387 14.95 -6.42 25.05
CA GLY A 387 15.51 -5.49 24.09
C GLY A 387 14.98 -5.75 22.70
N PHE A 388 14.48 -4.71 22.05
CA PHE A 388 14.31 -4.72 20.60
C PHE A 388 15.72 -4.74 20.00
N VAL A 389 16.26 -5.94 19.79
CA VAL A 389 17.48 -6.08 19.01
C VAL A 389 17.06 -5.81 17.57
N MET A 390 17.39 -4.61 17.08
CA MET A 390 17.44 -4.29 15.64
C MET A 390 18.42 -5.18 14.84
N GLY A 391 19.03 -6.18 15.49
CA GLY A 391 19.75 -7.27 14.86
C GLY A 391 18.80 -8.37 14.36
N PRO A 392 19.33 -9.43 13.73
CA PRO A 392 18.53 -10.49 13.13
C PRO A 392 17.78 -11.26 14.22
N VAL A 393 16.53 -10.87 14.47
CA VAL A 393 15.57 -11.71 15.19
C VAL A 393 15.50 -13.00 14.38
N SER A 394 15.92 -14.11 14.99
CA SER A 394 15.79 -15.41 14.34
C SER A 394 14.32 -15.57 13.94
N PRO A 395 14.02 -15.81 12.64
CA PRO A 395 12.65 -15.86 12.18
C PRO A 395 11.87 -16.89 13.01
N ARG A 396 10.82 -16.44 13.69
CA ARG A 396 9.96 -17.35 14.45
C ARG A 396 9.28 -18.29 13.46
N SER A 397 9.23 -19.58 13.79
CA SER A 397 8.52 -20.55 12.94
C SER A 397 7.01 -20.29 12.98
N HIS A 398 6.33 -20.50 11.87
CA HIS A 398 4.87 -20.58 11.82
C HIS A 398 4.32 -21.82 12.52
N ASP A 399 5.15 -22.84 12.80
CA ASP A 399 4.74 -24.01 13.57
C ASP A 399 4.64 -23.75 15.08
N ALA A 400 5.09 -22.58 15.54
CA ALA A 400 5.07 -22.26 16.96
C ALA A 400 3.62 -22.17 17.49
N PRO A 401 3.36 -22.60 18.75
CA PRO A 401 2.00 -22.66 19.29
C PRO A 401 1.25 -21.33 19.30
N ASP A 402 1.98 -20.21 19.40
CA ASP A 402 1.44 -18.86 19.37
C ASP A 402 0.91 -18.45 17.98
N TRP A 403 1.50 -18.98 16.90
CA TRP A 403 1.01 -18.75 15.54
C TRP A 403 -0.20 -19.61 15.20
N GLN A 404 -0.27 -20.84 15.71
CA GLN A 404 -1.38 -21.73 15.39
C GLN A 404 -2.73 -21.17 15.89
N LYS A 405 -2.70 -20.34 16.94
CA LYS A 405 -3.87 -19.65 17.47
C LYS A 405 -4.12 -18.30 16.78
N PRO A 406 -5.40 -17.90 16.55
CA PRO A 406 -5.72 -16.53 16.20
C PRO A 406 -5.19 -15.55 17.24
N SER A 407 -4.75 -14.37 16.81
CA SER A 407 -4.34 -13.32 17.74
C SER A 407 -5.56 -12.72 18.45
N SER A 408 -5.38 -12.23 19.68
CA SER A 408 -6.34 -11.33 20.32
C SER A 408 -6.33 -9.93 19.71
N ILE A 409 -5.39 -9.64 18.79
CA ILE A 409 -5.36 -8.42 18.02
C ILE A 409 -6.15 -8.59 16.72
N ILE A 410 -7.00 -7.60 16.43
CA ILE A 410 -7.59 -7.40 15.10
C ILE A 410 -7.08 -6.07 14.55
N PHE A 411 -6.68 -6.06 13.28
CA PHE A 411 -6.23 -4.86 12.59
C PHE A 411 -7.33 -4.35 11.65
N LEU A 412 -7.92 -3.21 11.98
CA LEU A 412 -8.87 -2.51 11.12
C LEU A 412 -8.11 -1.43 10.34
N CYS A 413 -8.37 -1.29 9.03
CA CYS A 413 -7.75 -0.22 8.26
C CYS A 413 -8.67 0.38 7.20
N HIS A 414 -8.77 1.72 7.21
CA HIS A 414 -9.32 2.49 6.10
C HIS A 414 -8.18 2.92 5.19
N LEU A 415 -7.89 2.13 4.15
CA LEU A 415 -6.73 2.39 3.31
C LEU A 415 -6.89 3.68 2.50
N PRO A 416 -5.95 4.65 2.60
CA PRO A 416 -5.97 5.83 1.76
C PRO A 416 -6.04 5.43 0.28
N ASN A 417 -6.79 6.19 -0.51
CA ASN A 417 -6.87 6.00 -1.96
C ASN A 417 -5.61 6.56 -2.66
N SER A 418 -4.46 6.00 -2.32
CA SER A 418 -3.16 6.43 -2.79
C SER A 418 -2.24 5.22 -2.97
N VAL A 419 -1.12 5.43 -3.67
CA VAL A 419 -0.08 4.41 -3.79
C VAL A 419 0.44 3.98 -2.41
N HIS A 420 0.45 4.89 -1.43
CA HIS A 420 0.87 4.56 -0.06
C HIS A 420 -0.10 3.61 0.65
N GLY A 421 -1.41 3.72 0.40
CA GLY A 421 -2.38 2.75 0.93
C GLY A 421 -2.14 1.34 0.37
N GLU A 422 -1.92 1.23 -0.94
CA GLU A 422 -1.59 -0.07 -1.56
C GLU A 422 -0.25 -0.63 -1.07
N GLN A 423 0.75 0.24 -0.88
CA GLN A 423 2.05 -0.13 -0.33
C GLN A 423 1.93 -0.60 1.12
N LEU A 424 1.12 0.07 1.95
CA LEU A 424 0.84 -0.39 3.31
C LEU A 424 0.23 -1.79 3.27
N TYR A 425 -0.81 -2.02 2.47
CA TYR A 425 -1.40 -3.35 2.33
C TYR A 425 -0.36 -4.43 1.95
N ALA A 426 0.48 -4.15 0.96
CA ALA A 426 1.55 -5.07 0.55
C ALA A 426 2.58 -5.32 1.66
N GLN A 427 2.93 -4.29 2.43
CA GLN A 427 3.81 -4.38 3.60
C GLN A 427 3.21 -5.26 4.71
N LEU A 428 1.92 -5.10 5.00
CA LEU A 428 1.20 -5.90 5.99
C LEU A 428 1.20 -7.39 5.59
N VAL A 429 0.85 -7.67 4.33
CA VAL A 429 0.86 -9.04 3.80
C VAL A 429 2.26 -9.65 3.85
N ALA A 430 3.31 -8.91 3.46
CA ALA A 430 4.68 -9.41 3.51
C ALA A 430 5.16 -9.68 4.95
N ALA A 431 4.72 -8.87 5.92
CA ALA A 431 5.06 -9.06 7.34
C ALA A 431 4.51 -10.37 7.94
N VAL A 432 3.48 -10.98 7.32
CA VAL A 432 3.00 -12.32 7.69
C VAL A 432 4.09 -13.37 7.52
N ALA A 433 4.88 -13.30 6.43
CA ALA A 433 5.92 -14.28 6.14
C ALA A 433 7.04 -14.24 7.19
N SER A 434 7.45 -13.06 7.65
CA SER A 434 8.49 -12.92 8.66
C SER A 434 7.98 -12.98 10.11
N ARG A 435 6.66 -13.09 10.31
CA ARG A 435 6.00 -12.87 11.60
C ARG A 435 6.41 -11.54 12.27
N GLY A 436 6.67 -10.53 11.45
CA GLY A 436 7.11 -9.22 11.91
C GLY A 436 5.96 -8.34 12.40
N TRP A 437 6.30 -7.25 13.09
CA TRP A 437 5.34 -6.21 13.46
C TRP A 437 4.17 -6.76 14.31
N LEU A 438 2.89 -6.54 13.97
CA LEU A 438 1.77 -7.07 14.75
C LEU A 438 1.66 -8.60 14.69
N PHE A 439 2.23 -9.23 13.66
CA PHE A 439 2.21 -10.69 13.49
C PHE A 439 3.15 -11.42 14.46
N GLN A 440 3.91 -10.69 15.28
CA GLN A 440 4.62 -11.26 16.43
C GLN A 440 3.65 -11.75 17.52
N TYR A 441 2.42 -11.21 17.56
CA TYR A 441 1.36 -11.58 18.51
C TYR A 441 0.42 -12.68 17.97
N GLY A 442 0.85 -13.44 16.97
CA GLY A 442 0.08 -14.53 16.35
C GLY A 442 -0.58 -14.11 15.04
N ARG A 443 -1.63 -14.82 14.64
CA ARG A 443 -2.35 -14.57 13.38
C ARG A 443 -3.35 -13.43 13.54
N VAL A 444 -2.88 -12.21 13.27
CA VAL A 444 -3.69 -10.99 13.32
C VAL A 444 -4.64 -10.95 12.13
N LYS A 445 -5.95 -11.00 12.40
CA LYS A 445 -6.99 -10.81 11.39
C LYS A 445 -7.00 -9.36 10.94
N MET A 446 -7.08 -9.14 9.63
CA MET A 446 -7.16 -7.79 9.05
C MET A 446 -8.53 -7.58 8.41
N VAL A 447 -9.19 -6.48 8.77
CA VAL A 447 -10.42 -5.99 8.13
C VAL A 447 -10.09 -4.68 7.42
N VAL A 448 -10.18 -4.68 6.08
CA VAL A 448 -9.57 -3.64 5.26
C VAL A 448 -10.61 -3.04 4.32
N LEU A 449 -10.96 -1.77 4.55
CA LEU A 449 -11.79 -0.99 3.64
C LEU A 449 -10.89 -0.32 2.61
N CYS A 450 -10.97 -0.73 1.34
CA CYS A 450 -10.04 -0.31 0.29
C CYS A 450 -10.74 0.04 -1.03
N SER A 451 -9.97 0.40 -2.06
CA SER A 451 -10.50 0.55 -3.42
C SER A 451 -10.88 -0.80 -4.04
N GLU A 452 -11.90 -0.80 -4.90
CA GLU A 452 -12.28 -1.98 -5.69
C GLU A 452 -11.08 -2.52 -6.49
N ALA A 453 -10.26 -1.64 -7.06
CA ALA A 453 -9.06 -2.04 -7.79
C ALA A 453 -8.03 -2.79 -6.93
N LEU A 454 -7.95 -2.53 -5.63
CA LEU A 454 -7.09 -3.30 -4.72
C LEU A 454 -7.72 -4.67 -4.43
N ALA A 455 -9.00 -4.69 -4.05
CA ALA A 455 -9.75 -5.90 -3.74
C ALA A 455 -9.71 -6.91 -4.91
N LEU A 456 -10.05 -6.46 -6.13
CA LEU A 456 -10.01 -7.29 -7.34
C LEU A 456 -8.64 -7.92 -7.58
N ARG A 457 -7.55 -7.20 -7.30
CA ARG A 457 -6.19 -7.75 -7.47
C ARG A 457 -5.80 -8.72 -6.37
N ALA A 458 -6.22 -8.47 -5.13
CA ALA A 458 -5.97 -9.36 -3.99
C ALA A 458 -6.72 -10.69 -4.16
N LEU A 459 -7.96 -10.63 -4.65
CA LEU A 459 -8.86 -11.78 -4.83
C LEU A 459 -8.69 -12.49 -6.19
N ALA A 460 -8.00 -11.89 -7.16
CA ALA A 460 -7.89 -12.40 -8.51
C ALA A 460 -7.39 -13.85 -8.57
N GLN A 461 -8.21 -14.73 -9.14
CA GLN A 461 -7.87 -16.14 -9.38
C GLN A 461 -6.91 -16.30 -10.58
N PRO A 462 -6.18 -17.42 -10.67
CA PRO A 462 -5.38 -17.75 -11.85
C PRO A 462 -6.22 -17.68 -13.13
N GLY A 463 -5.66 -17.13 -14.20
CA GLY A 463 -6.38 -17.02 -15.47
C GLY A 463 -7.41 -15.90 -15.49
N THR A 464 -7.36 -14.95 -14.55
CA THR A 464 -8.15 -13.71 -14.60
C THR A 464 -7.29 -12.50 -15.00
N LYS A 465 -7.90 -11.52 -15.70
CA LYS A 465 -7.18 -10.31 -16.16
C LYS A 465 -6.55 -9.51 -15.02
N HIS A 466 -7.16 -9.57 -13.84
CA HIS A 466 -6.75 -8.87 -12.62
C HIS A 466 -5.68 -9.63 -11.80
N ARG A 467 -5.20 -10.77 -12.30
CA ARG A 467 -4.09 -11.50 -11.65
C ARG A 467 -2.80 -10.68 -11.72
N HIS A 468 -2.27 -10.34 -10.55
CA HIS A 468 -1.05 -9.58 -10.36
C HIS A 468 -0.20 -10.13 -9.22
N LYS A 469 1.06 -9.68 -9.13
CA LYS A 469 1.98 -9.99 -8.02
C LYS A 469 1.30 -9.92 -6.65
N LEU A 470 0.56 -8.83 -6.40
CA LEU A 470 -0.07 -8.60 -5.11
C LEU A 470 -1.04 -9.72 -4.71
N GLY A 471 -1.90 -10.17 -5.62
CA GLY A 471 -2.83 -11.27 -5.37
C GLY A 471 -2.12 -12.60 -5.15
N VAL A 472 -1.07 -12.87 -5.93
CA VAL A 472 -0.25 -14.07 -5.74
C VAL A 472 0.38 -14.06 -4.35
N THR A 473 1.02 -12.97 -3.93
CA THR A 473 1.62 -12.85 -2.60
C THR A 473 0.57 -12.96 -1.49
N THR A 474 -0.56 -12.26 -1.62
CA THR A 474 -1.67 -12.29 -0.66
C THR A 474 -2.17 -13.71 -0.42
N GLN A 475 -2.60 -14.39 -1.49
CA GLN A 475 -3.20 -15.73 -1.40
C GLN A 475 -2.20 -16.82 -0.99
N THR A 476 -0.89 -16.56 -1.11
CA THR A 476 0.15 -17.50 -0.65
C THR A 476 0.30 -17.48 0.87
N LEU A 477 0.10 -16.32 1.50
CA LEU A 477 0.33 -16.10 2.93
C LEU A 477 -0.97 -16.04 3.75
N THR A 478 -2.09 -15.73 3.09
CA THR A 478 -3.36 -15.39 3.75
C THR A 478 -4.54 -16.02 3.02
N ASP A 479 -5.62 -16.23 3.74
CA ASP A 479 -6.96 -16.42 3.20
C ASP A 479 -7.63 -15.05 3.09
N VAL A 480 -8.08 -14.70 1.89
CA VAL A 480 -8.68 -13.40 1.58
C VAL A 480 -10.05 -13.60 0.97
N ARG A 481 -11.04 -12.85 1.46
CA ARG A 481 -12.41 -12.81 0.92
C ARG A 481 -12.95 -11.39 0.84
N GLU A 482 -13.86 -11.19 -0.09
CA GLU A 482 -14.68 -9.98 -0.13
C GLU A 482 -15.82 -10.13 0.88
N ALA A 483 -16.00 -9.11 1.72
CA ALA A 483 -17.00 -9.07 2.77
C ALA A 483 -18.15 -8.11 2.44
N VAL A 484 -17.83 -7.03 1.72
CA VAL A 484 -18.82 -6.09 1.17
C VAL A 484 -18.40 -5.76 -0.25
N GLU A 485 -19.27 -6.05 -1.20
CA GLU A 485 -19.03 -5.77 -2.60
C GLU A 485 -19.17 -4.27 -2.91
N PRO A 486 -18.49 -3.78 -3.96
CA PRO A 486 -18.66 -2.39 -4.40
C PRO A 486 -20.05 -2.02 -4.90
N SER A 487 -20.89 -3.00 -5.23
CA SER A 487 -22.30 -2.84 -5.60
C SER A 487 -23.16 -2.44 -4.39
N GLU A 488 -22.92 -3.07 -3.24
CA GLU A 488 -23.63 -2.82 -1.98
C GLU A 488 -23.38 -1.42 -1.43
N LEU A 489 -22.24 -0.82 -1.75
CA LEU A 489 -21.90 0.55 -1.35
C LEU A 489 -22.43 1.61 -2.32
N THR A 490 -23.38 1.28 -3.20
CA THR A 490 -23.97 2.25 -4.15
C THR A 490 -25.29 2.80 -3.64
N PRO A 491 -25.45 4.13 -3.49
CA PRO A 491 -24.49 5.19 -3.83
C PRO A 491 -23.41 5.41 -2.75
N LEU A 492 -22.16 5.54 -3.19
CA LEU A 492 -20.99 5.62 -2.30
C LEU A 492 -21.04 6.78 -1.30
N ALA A 493 -21.64 7.91 -1.71
CA ALA A 493 -21.77 9.09 -0.88
C ALA A 493 -22.56 8.84 0.41
N SER A 494 -23.44 7.84 0.43
CA SER A 494 -24.23 7.48 1.61
C SER A 494 -23.39 6.74 2.66
N HIS A 495 -22.32 6.06 2.25
CA HIS A 495 -21.54 5.22 3.15
C HIS A 495 -20.18 5.81 3.54
N ILE A 496 -19.60 6.68 2.70
CA ILE A 496 -18.21 7.15 2.86
C ILE A 496 -18.11 8.66 2.65
N TYR A 497 -17.31 9.33 3.49
CA TYR A 497 -17.05 10.76 3.41
C TYR A 497 -15.53 11.10 3.48
N PRO A 498 -15.05 12.13 2.75
CA PRO A 498 -15.75 12.81 1.67
C PRO A 498 -15.99 11.83 0.52
N CYS A 499 -17.12 11.98 -0.17
CA CYS A 499 -17.34 11.19 -1.38
C CYS A 499 -16.44 11.76 -2.49
N PRO A 500 -15.45 11.00 -2.99
CA PRO A 500 -14.49 11.52 -3.96
C PRO A 500 -15.12 11.87 -5.32
N LEU A 501 -16.35 11.40 -5.59
CA LEU A 501 -17.10 11.66 -6.82
C LEU A 501 -17.53 13.13 -6.98
N SER A 502 -17.62 13.93 -5.91
CA SER A 502 -18.28 15.24 -5.99
C SER A 502 -17.55 16.28 -6.84
N LYS A 503 -16.21 16.22 -6.97
CA LYS A 503 -15.46 17.22 -7.76
C LYS A 503 -15.03 16.71 -9.14
N GLU A 504 -14.76 15.42 -9.27
CA GLU A 504 -14.35 14.82 -10.56
C GLU A 504 -15.54 14.64 -11.51
N LEU A 505 -16.73 14.28 -11.03
CA LEU A 505 -17.93 14.23 -11.88
C LEU A 505 -18.38 15.63 -12.31
N LEU A 506 -18.39 16.61 -11.39
CA LEU A 506 -18.78 17.99 -11.71
C LEU A 506 -17.81 18.69 -12.68
N SER A 507 -16.55 18.26 -12.74
CA SER A 507 -15.58 18.76 -13.73
C SER A 507 -15.64 18.03 -15.07
N ALA A 508 -16.15 16.79 -15.11
CA ALA A 508 -16.33 16.03 -16.34
C ALA A 508 -17.45 16.60 -17.24
N GLU A 509 -18.46 17.25 -16.67
CA GLU A 509 -19.58 17.85 -17.43
C GLU A 509 -19.16 19.03 -18.34
N LYS A 510 -17.99 19.65 -18.11
CA LYS A 510 -17.57 20.89 -18.81
C LYS A 510 -16.71 20.72 -20.07
N VAL A 511 -16.37 19.51 -20.53
CA VAL A 511 -15.27 19.32 -21.53
C VAL A 511 -15.76 18.92 -22.91
N ASP A 512 -16.18 19.83 -23.81
CA ASP A 512 -16.75 19.72 -25.21
C ASP A 512 -16.98 18.34 -25.94
N SER A 513 -18.06 18.23 -26.73
CA SER A 513 -18.92 17.04 -26.95
C SER A 513 -18.52 15.92 -27.94
N LEU A 514 -17.50 16.03 -28.81
CA LEU A 514 -17.38 15.13 -29.97
C LEU A 514 -16.17 14.17 -30.03
N GLU A 515 -15.10 14.40 -29.24
CA GLU A 515 -14.02 13.40 -29.07
C GLU A 515 -14.15 12.60 -27.76
N ARG A 516 -15.26 12.79 -27.04
CA ARG A 516 -15.52 12.24 -25.71
C ARG A 516 -15.68 10.74 -25.71
N ASP A 517 -16.51 10.15 -26.55
CA ASP A 517 -17.17 8.90 -26.15
C ASP A 517 -16.22 7.75 -25.80
N ARG A 518 -15.16 7.50 -26.59
CA ARG A 518 -14.22 6.40 -26.30
C ARG A 518 -13.16 6.74 -25.23
N ALA A 519 -12.68 7.99 -25.21
CA ALA A 519 -11.67 8.40 -24.23
C ALA A 519 -12.31 8.70 -22.87
N ALA A 520 -13.54 9.22 -22.85
CA ALA A 520 -14.38 9.44 -21.70
C ALA A 520 -14.84 8.11 -21.10
N GLU A 521 -15.35 7.15 -21.87
CA GLU A 521 -15.68 5.81 -21.35
C GLU A 521 -14.45 5.15 -20.70
N SER A 522 -13.27 5.26 -21.33
CA SER A 522 -12.04 4.67 -20.78
C SER A 522 -11.51 5.41 -19.56
N ARG A 523 -11.68 6.73 -19.47
CA ARG A 523 -11.31 7.56 -18.31
C ARG A 523 -12.31 7.40 -17.16
N GLN A 524 -13.60 7.34 -17.48
CA GLN A 524 -14.70 7.15 -16.54
C GLN A 524 -14.60 5.77 -15.91
N HIS A 525 -14.42 4.70 -16.69
CA HIS A 525 -14.15 3.37 -16.11
C HIS A 525 -12.93 3.38 -15.17
N ARG A 526 -11.83 4.07 -15.54
CA ARG A 526 -10.63 4.14 -14.69
C ARG A 526 -10.82 4.99 -13.42
N ALA A 527 -11.62 6.04 -13.48
CA ALA A 527 -12.00 6.85 -12.33
C ALA A 527 -12.92 6.02 -11.43
N ASP A 528 -13.94 5.36 -11.98
CA ASP A 528 -14.92 4.58 -11.25
C ASP A 528 -14.29 3.49 -10.39
N TYR A 529 -13.32 2.71 -10.91
CA TYR A 529 -12.62 1.68 -10.12
C TYR A 529 -11.78 2.24 -8.97
N ARG A 530 -11.34 3.50 -9.06
CA ARG A 530 -10.59 4.17 -7.98
C ARG A 530 -11.54 4.74 -6.94
N LEU A 531 -12.74 5.14 -7.36
CA LEU A 531 -13.73 5.78 -6.52
C LEU A 531 -14.50 4.73 -5.71
N ARG A 532 -14.87 3.60 -6.34
CA ARG A 532 -15.57 2.48 -5.70
C ARG A 532 -14.73 1.83 -4.62
N LYS A 533 -15.41 1.39 -3.56
CA LYS A 533 -14.80 0.79 -2.37
C LYS A 533 -15.29 -0.63 -2.19
N SER A 534 -14.50 -1.42 -1.48
CA SER A 534 -14.81 -2.80 -1.10
C SER A 534 -14.26 -3.03 0.30
N LEU A 535 -14.93 -3.88 1.06
CA LEU A 535 -14.41 -4.39 2.33
C LEU A 535 -13.87 -5.80 2.09
N ILE A 536 -12.59 -6.01 2.39
CA ILE A 536 -11.98 -7.34 2.36
C ILE A 536 -11.54 -7.77 3.75
N VAL A 537 -11.67 -9.06 4.01
CA VAL A 537 -11.17 -9.71 5.22
C VAL A 537 -9.97 -10.57 4.83
N VAL A 538 -8.85 -10.38 5.53
CA VAL A 538 -7.59 -11.06 5.26
C VAL A 538 -7.10 -11.73 6.54
N GLU A 539 -6.99 -13.05 6.50
CA GLU A 539 -6.60 -13.89 7.64
C GLU A 539 -5.29 -14.62 7.32
N PRO A 540 -4.22 -14.43 8.09
CA PRO A 540 -3.00 -15.21 7.93
C PRO A 540 -3.27 -16.71 8.04
N LYS A 541 -2.68 -17.50 7.13
CA LYS A 541 -2.78 -18.96 7.14
C LYS A 541 -2.11 -19.53 8.39
N ALA A 542 -2.72 -20.57 8.96
CA ALA A 542 -2.08 -21.35 10.04
C ALA A 542 -0.76 -21.96 9.57
N GLN A 543 -0.72 -22.40 8.30
CA GLN A 543 0.48 -22.87 7.61
C GLN A 543 0.61 -22.09 6.29
N PRO A 544 1.31 -20.94 6.30
CA PRO A 544 1.63 -20.23 5.07
C PRO A 544 2.39 -21.15 4.11
N LEU A 545 2.11 -21.04 2.81
CA LEU A 545 2.70 -21.96 1.83
C LEU A 545 4.20 -21.69 1.57
N LEU A 546 4.68 -20.53 2.04
CA LEU A 546 6.07 -20.09 2.02
C LEU A 546 6.54 -19.71 3.42
N VAL A 547 7.77 -20.09 3.73
CA VAL A 547 8.48 -19.65 4.94
C VAL A 547 9.37 -18.43 4.66
N THR A 548 9.82 -17.73 5.71
CA THR A 548 10.66 -16.52 5.60
C THR A 548 11.84 -16.68 4.65
N ARG A 549 12.52 -17.83 4.70
CA ARG A 549 13.71 -18.12 3.87
C ARG A 549 13.38 -18.16 2.38
N GLU A 550 12.21 -18.67 2.01
CA GLU A 550 11.79 -18.84 0.62
C GLU A 550 11.21 -17.54 0.03
N MET A 551 10.84 -16.60 0.90
CA MET A 551 10.15 -15.37 0.52
C MET A 551 11.01 -14.48 -0.40
N GLU A 552 12.33 -14.41 -0.20
CA GLU A 552 13.20 -13.60 -1.05
C GLU A 552 13.23 -14.13 -2.50
N ALA A 553 13.41 -15.44 -2.66
CA ALA A 553 13.36 -16.13 -3.96
C ALA A 553 12.00 -15.95 -4.63
N PHE A 554 10.92 -16.13 -3.86
CA PHE A 554 9.56 -15.92 -4.34
C PHE A 554 9.30 -14.49 -4.80
N GLU A 555 9.65 -13.49 -4.00
CA GLU A 555 9.41 -12.08 -4.33
C GLU A 555 10.18 -11.62 -5.56
N HIS A 556 11.43 -12.05 -5.68
CA HIS A 556 12.27 -11.79 -6.83
C HIS A 556 11.65 -12.38 -8.09
N MET A 557 11.27 -13.65 -8.03
CA MET A 557 10.63 -14.34 -9.14
C MET A 557 9.32 -13.65 -9.55
N VAL A 558 8.37 -13.49 -8.63
CA VAL A 558 7.06 -12.89 -8.92
C VAL A 558 7.23 -11.45 -9.45
N ARG A 559 8.18 -10.66 -8.93
CA ARG A 559 8.46 -9.31 -9.44
C ARG A 559 8.87 -9.33 -10.91
N ASN A 560 9.80 -10.20 -11.27
CA ASN A 560 10.42 -10.23 -12.60
C ASN A 560 9.53 -10.94 -13.64
N THR A 561 8.88 -12.05 -13.28
CA THR A 561 8.03 -12.79 -14.21
C THR A 561 6.75 -12.04 -14.57
N PHE A 562 6.19 -11.24 -13.65
CA PHE A 562 4.98 -10.45 -13.93
C PHE A 562 5.23 -9.25 -14.86
N VAL A 563 6.49 -8.90 -15.16
CA VAL A 563 6.80 -7.95 -16.25
C VAL A 563 6.27 -8.47 -17.59
N LEU A 564 6.43 -9.78 -17.83
CA LEU A 564 5.96 -10.48 -19.02
C LEU A 564 4.72 -11.33 -18.73
N ARG A 565 3.77 -10.78 -17.94
CA ARG A 565 2.65 -11.55 -17.41
C ARG A 565 1.82 -12.33 -18.44
N SER A 566 1.72 -11.86 -19.68
CA SER A 566 0.94 -12.50 -20.75
C SER A 566 1.71 -13.54 -21.55
N GLN A 567 3.04 -13.58 -21.42
CA GLN A 567 3.89 -14.53 -22.13
C GLN A 567 3.91 -15.89 -21.41
N PRO A 568 4.23 -16.97 -22.12
CA PRO A 568 4.57 -18.25 -21.52
C PRO A 568 5.63 -18.14 -20.43
N ILE A 569 5.51 -18.94 -19.37
CA ILE A 569 6.43 -18.94 -18.24
C ILE A 569 7.88 -19.23 -18.68
N ARG A 570 8.08 -20.06 -19.73
CA ARG A 570 9.44 -20.33 -20.24
C ARG A 570 10.20 -19.07 -20.65
N ILE A 571 9.53 -18.13 -21.31
CA ILE A 571 10.14 -16.86 -21.78
C ILE A 571 10.45 -16.00 -20.55
N SER A 572 9.49 -15.88 -19.62
CA SER A 572 9.67 -15.09 -18.40
C SER A 572 10.80 -15.61 -17.51
N MET A 573 11.03 -16.93 -17.48
CA MET A 573 12.15 -17.52 -16.75
C MET A 573 13.51 -17.22 -17.39
N GLU A 574 13.61 -17.16 -18.71
CA GLU A 574 14.86 -16.74 -19.39
C GLU A 574 15.27 -15.30 -19.02
N HIS A 575 14.28 -14.43 -18.80
CA HIS A 575 14.52 -13.06 -18.31
C HIS A 575 14.91 -12.98 -16.84
N LEU A 576 14.60 -14.01 -16.04
CA LEU A 576 14.88 -14.02 -14.60
C LEU A 576 16.38 -14.19 -14.32
N ALA A 577 17.00 -15.18 -14.96
CA ALA A 577 18.44 -15.42 -14.91
C ALA A 577 18.86 -16.38 -16.04
N PRO A 578 20.12 -16.30 -16.53
CA PRO A 578 20.64 -17.22 -17.54
C PRO A 578 20.49 -18.68 -17.13
N GLY A 579 19.77 -19.47 -17.92
CA GLY A 579 19.55 -20.90 -17.66
C GLY A 579 18.45 -21.22 -16.63
N ALA A 580 17.71 -20.24 -16.11
CA ALA A 580 16.64 -20.47 -15.14
C ALA A 580 15.46 -21.29 -15.72
N ILE A 581 15.34 -21.35 -17.04
CA ILE A 581 14.40 -22.25 -17.74
C ILE A 581 14.58 -23.73 -17.33
N ASN A 582 15.79 -24.14 -16.93
CA ASN A 582 16.05 -25.51 -16.50
C ASN A 582 15.30 -25.88 -15.21
N VAL A 583 14.87 -24.90 -14.41
CA VAL A 583 14.03 -25.13 -13.21
C VAL A 583 12.69 -25.75 -13.62
N LEU A 584 12.13 -25.36 -14.77
CA LEU A 584 10.85 -25.89 -15.26
C LEU A 584 10.92 -27.39 -15.61
N ARG A 585 12.10 -27.93 -15.92
CA ARG A 585 12.24 -29.38 -16.19
C ARG A 585 11.88 -30.23 -14.96
N LYS A 586 12.18 -29.74 -13.76
CA LYS A 586 11.84 -30.42 -12.49
C LYS A 586 10.35 -30.32 -12.14
N LEU A 587 9.66 -29.36 -12.72
CA LEU A 587 8.24 -29.09 -12.50
C LEU A 587 7.40 -29.50 -13.71
N HIS A 588 7.98 -30.17 -14.71
CA HIS A 588 7.24 -30.60 -15.88
C HIS A 588 6.24 -31.71 -15.51
N PRO A 589 5.02 -31.75 -16.09
CA PRO A 589 4.05 -32.83 -15.83
C PRO A 589 4.62 -34.24 -16.02
N ASP A 590 5.54 -34.42 -16.98
CA ASP A 590 6.16 -35.71 -17.26
C ASP A 590 7.29 -36.11 -16.28
N HIS A 591 7.68 -35.21 -15.37
CA HIS A 591 8.76 -35.50 -14.41
C HIS A 591 8.27 -36.50 -13.35
N PRO A 592 9.04 -37.56 -13.01
CA PRO A 592 8.62 -38.56 -12.03
C PRO A 592 8.15 -37.96 -10.69
N ASP A 593 8.90 -37.00 -10.13
CA ASP A 593 8.55 -36.30 -8.87
C ASP A 593 7.25 -35.48 -8.90
N MET A 594 6.66 -35.26 -10.09
CA MET A 594 5.40 -34.53 -10.28
C MET A 594 4.19 -35.45 -10.46
N GLN A 595 4.39 -36.77 -10.61
CA GLN A 595 3.29 -37.72 -10.78
C GLN A 595 2.33 -37.70 -9.58
N ASP A 596 2.88 -37.58 -8.37
CA ASP A 596 2.11 -37.51 -7.12
C ASP A 596 1.60 -36.09 -6.79
N ARG A 597 2.04 -35.06 -7.53
CA ARG A 597 1.79 -33.64 -7.25
C ARG A 597 1.47 -32.86 -8.52
N GLN A 598 0.52 -33.37 -9.30
CA GLN A 598 0.16 -32.82 -10.61
C GLN A 598 -0.33 -31.37 -10.55
N ASP A 599 -0.86 -30.94 -9.40
CA ASP A 599 -1.30 -29.56 -9.17
C ASP A 599 -0.14 -28.56 -8.97
N GLU A 600 1.07 -29.05 -8.71
CA GLU A 600 2.32 -28.27 -8.71
C GLU A 600 3.01 -28.27 -10.07
N ALA A 601 2.66 -29.18 -10.97
CA ALA A 601 3.29 -29.29 -12.29
C ALA A 601 2.98 -28.07 -13.16
N ILE A 602 3.96 -27.63 -13.94
CA ILE A 602 3.92 -26.43 -14.78
C ILE A 602 4.28 -26.82 -16.21
N ASN A 603 3.36 -26.59 -17.14
CA ASN A 603 3.68 -26.63 -18.56
C ASN A 603 4.47 -25.35 -18.95
N PRO A 604 5.64 -25.45 -19.61
CA PRO A 604 6.43 -24.29 -20.02
C PRO A 604 5.68 -23.27 -20.90
N ASP A 605 4.64 -23.71 -21.61
CA ASP A 605 3.76 -22.88 -22.44
C ASP A 605 2.68 -22.14 -21.64
N THR A 606 2.47 -22.48 -20.37
CA THR A 606 1.47 -21.82 -19.51
C THR A 606 1.80 -20.34 -19.33
N PRO A 607 0.87 -19.42 -19.64
CA PRO A 607 1.06 -18.00 -19.40
C PRO A 607 1.25 -17.68 -17.92
N VAL A 608 2.13 -16.73 -17.59
CA VAL A 608 2.46 -16.38 -16.18
C VAL A 608 1.21 -16.06 -15.33
N TRP A 609 0.28 -15.27 -15.88
CA TRP A 609 -0.97 -14.89 -15.21
C TRP A 609 -1.95 -16.05 -14.96
N SER A 610 -1.72 -17.22 -15.56
CA SER A 610 -2.54 -18.42 -15.37
C SER A 610 -1.98 -19.40 -14.34
N LEU A 611 -0.79 -19.14 -13.78
CA LEU A 611 -0.19 -20.00 -12.76
C LEU A 611 -0.98 -19.97 -11.44
N THR A 612 -1.23 -21.17 -10.91
CA THR A 612 -1.89 -21.39 -9.61
C THR A 612 -0.97 -21.02 -8.45
N ILE A 613 -1.53 -20.83 -7.25
CA ILE A 613 -0.72 -20.54 -6.06
C ILE A 613 0.25 -21.68 -5.75
N LYS A 614 -0.19 -22.94 -5.89
CA LYS A 614 0.68 -24.12 -5.66
C LYS A 614 1.84 -24.17 -6.66
N GLN A 615 1.57 -23.90 -7.93
CA GLN A 615 2.62 -23.78 -8.96
C GLN A 615 3.61 -22.66 -8.64
N TRP A 616 3.15 -21.49 -8.18
CA TRP A 616 4.04 -20.39 -7.75
C TRP A 616 4.95 -20.80 -6.59
N VAL A 617 4.42 -21.52 -5.61
CA VAL A 617 5.19 -22.01 -4.46
C VAL A 617 6.20 -23.09 -4.89
N ALA A 618 5.78 -24.04 -5.71
CA ALA A 618 6.67 -25.07 -6.25
C ALA A 618 7.81 -24.47 -7.07
N LEU A 619 7.50 -23.48 -7.92
CA LEU A 619 8.48 -22.74 -8.72
C LEU A 619 9.47 -21.97 -7.85
N SER A 620 8.99 -21.29 -6.80
CA SER A 620 9.83 -20.60 -5.82
C SER A 620 10.79 -21.57 -5.13
N LYS A 621 10.30 -22.70 -4.63
CA LYS A 621 11.11 -23.72 -3.93
C LYS A 621 12.15 -24.36 -4.85
N ALA A 622 11.77 -24.62 -6.10
CA ALA A 622 12.68 -25.16 -7.11
C ALA A 622 13.76 -24.14 -7.51
N TYR A 623 13.39 -22.86 -7.61
CA TYR A 623 14.31 -21.75 -7.88
C TYR A 623 15.25 -21.48 -6.71
N ASP A 624 14.77 -21.55 -5.47
CA ASP A 624 15.59 -21.37 -4.25
C ASP A 624 16.71 -22.41 -4.18
N LYS A 625 16.41 -23.67 -4.53
CA LYS A 625 17.32 -24.81 -4.56
C LYS A 625 18.18 -24.89 -5.82
N TRP A 626 18.01 -23.99 -6.79
CA TRP A 626 18.76 -24.04 -8.05
C TRP A 626 20.20 -23.52 -7.83
N PRO A 627 21.25 -24.32 -8.10
CA PRO A 627 22.63 -23.97 -7.73
C PRO A 627 23.18 -22.73 -8.45
N PHE A 628 22.61 -22.38 -9.60
CA PHE A 628 22.99 -21.21 -10.39
C PHE A 628 22.10 -20.00 -10.14
N ARG A 629 21.22 -20.05 -9.13
CA ARG A 629 20.43 -18.90 -8.71
C ARG A 629 21.37 -17.74 -8.35
N PRO A 630 21.07 -16.50 -8.79
CA PRO A 630 21.80 -15.33 -8.33
C PRO A 630 21.83 -15.27 -6.80
N LYS A 631 23.02 -15.04 -6.23
CA LYS A 631 23.19 -14.90 -4.77
C LYS A 631 22.52 -13.63 -4.25
N MET A 632 22.56 -12.57 -5.04
CA MET A 632 21.86 -11.32 -4.79
C MET A 632 20.58 -11.30 -5.62
N LEU A 633 19.43 -11.41 -4.95
CA LEU A 633 18.12 -11.38 -5.60
C LEU A 633 17.50 -9.98 -5.62
N LEU A 634 18.02 -9.09 -4.78
CA LEU A 634 17.66 -7.69 -4.86
C LEU A 634 18.45 -7.08 -6.01
N ASP A 635 17.73 -6.64 -7.04
CA ASP A 635 18.20 -5.62 -7.96
C ASP A 635 18.35 -4.32 -7.16
N GLU A 636 19.33 -4.28 -6.26
CA GLU A 636 19.95 -3.05 -5.85
C GLU A 636 20.66 -2.53 -7.10
N PHE A 637 19.87 -1.94 -7.99
CA PHE A 637 20.42 -1.13 -9.06
C PHE A 637 21.41 -0.21 -8.38
N SER A 638 22.65 -0.37 -8.79
CA SER A 638 23.81 0.36 -8.34
C SER A 638 23.70 1.84 -8.79
N VAL A 639 22.56 2.49 -8.56
CA VAL A 639 22.32 3.92 -8.79
C VAL A 639 23.37 4.74 -8.04
N PHE A 640 23.86 4.22 -6.90
CA PHE A 640 24.97 4.81 -6.17
C PHE A 640 26.34 4.59 -6.82
N LYS A 641 26.58 3.42 -7.43
CA LYS A 641 27.89 3.08 -8.03
C LYS A 641 28.09 3.69 -9.42
N GLU A 642 27.01 3.84 -10.19
CA GLU A 642 27.07 4.47 -11.51
C GLU A 642 27.29 5.99 -11.40
N ARG A 643 26.75 6.63 -10.35
CA ARG A 643 27.08 8.03 -10.01
C ARG A 643 28.51 8.24 -9.53
N SER A 644 29.15 7.22 -8.95
CA SER A 644 30.57 7.30 -8.54
C SER A 644 31.51 6.99 -9.70
N MET A 645 31.16 6.06 -10.60
CA MET A 645 31.94 5.81 -11.82
C MET A 645 31.81 6.94 -12.86
N ASN A 646 30.67 7.60 -12.96
CA ASN A 646 30.51 8.82 -13.79
C ASN A 646 31.06 10.09 -13.11
N ARG A 647 31.54 10.01 -11.85
CA ARG A 647 32.32 11.08 -11.19
C ARG A 647 33.83 10.90 -11.36
N GLN A 648 34.28 9.68 -11.69
CA GLN A 648 35.69 9.36 -11.94
C GLN A 648 36.07 9.40 -13.42
N LYS A 649 35.09 9.48 -14.32
CA LYS A 649 35.26 9.79 -15.74
C LYS A 649 34.88 11.24 -15.97
#